data_AF-A0AAQ3LWN5-F1
#
_entry.id   AF-A0AAQ3LWN5-F1
#
_cell.length_a   1.000
_cell.length_b   1.000
_cell.length_c   1.000
_cell.angle_alpha   90.00
_cell.angle_beta   90.00
_cell.angle_gamma   90.00
#
_symmetry.space_group_name_H-M   'P 1'
#
loop_
_entity.id
_entity.type
_entity.pdbx_description
1 polymer ?
#
loop_
_entity_poly.entity_id
_entity_poly.type
_entity_poly.pdbx_seq_one_letter_code
_entity_poly.pdbx_strand_id
1 'polypeptide(L)'
;MSFRKRSRDDDDDENDYDIETETASSNFRHQSHSKRSRVALAAERGGSVVSDENEEDYDGIYKGVVREDSPATTSDMDEEPNEMDELRATQAVQKQAREQRDNVASEQGIVEEVFCRNFMCHSRLRIKLGPLINFIIGHNGSGKSAVLTALTMCLGGKASATNRGASMKSLIKEGEESATLAVKIKNRGEGAYKPELYGESIIVERNFTRNGTSGFKIKNAQDKVITTKKVDLDDILDFFAFQLDNPINVLTQDMARAFLANSSAADKYKFFIRGTQLEILDSDYKIMEENLDSLQSKLLSREEDIAVLRQKAEEAERKKKMMQETRGLQDKIQRTQWMHAWAQVEEQEGHLQKFTDETTTLEEKLRVKEGEVEAVSGTYEGHDQSLETARGLVAQLQDQLQPSIYAHTTAKEGFDGVKSQLLELKNEERQIKGDMKGHEKDIDRLSAEILEERARLEGAEGAEHTQRLEELERLKSAVDDAAQIQSTHDSTFSGLEKARAEAERRQVDAQPSVEDAKRRLREAQLALQRTQESQGREFDGYPHAMANLVRAINGETRWRSKPVGPIGRHIRLSNMDWQRQLERTFGRVLESFICTNKEDQILLSQIMKRMQCEVQIFIGDARPLDTTGKEPREGIDTVLRVLTIDNPLVRNQLIINQGIDQFALFKTRKDAQHAIYDVKERNVKIAMAPGSTPGDGIRYERSGSGQSKSSPVQAWDRANRMKTDREQQIRIERELVNDATRNLDTAEKQMRELKVGLEKANRAVNAFRKQQSANKIRFQEAQNAVEAQETLIEENKPQDGRLQALENEQRDAHGALESGRSSYQDLILAKDKLNESAREFKARLDSAQDELEESKTRVNKAEKRVEHMEKARHKALLEKNQAINERDSLKAALNRTHERQEQQREIVSQYTAAAGEICQRVAVEPGVNATILDKRLDKFIKELKAHEKAAGGDREEVTLAWHHAHREFRDAETQVEEMKRVEKILTRTLAYRWRRWKKFRRLITVRCQIQFNYLLSERQFRGRVLINHTDKMLELSVEPELGRKSSTGREAKTLSGGEKSFSTICLLLSIWEAMGSPIRCLDEFDVFMDSVNRSTSMKMMIGAARRSVGRQYVLITPQAMDNATLGDDVKIYRMSDPERGQRILPYGE
;
A
#
# COMPACT_ATOMS: atom_id res chain seq x y z
N MET A 1 30.29 -13.15 -46.36
CA MET A 1 29.76 -12.63 -47.65
C MET A 1 28.42 -13.34 -47.89
N SER A 2 27.30 -12.65 -48.15
CA SER A 2 26.82 -12.24 -49.50
C SER A 2 26.67 -13.45 -50.46
N PHE A 3 25.52 -13.75 -51.08
CA PHE A 3 24.21 -13.04 -51.11
C PHE A 3 23.08 -13.92 -51.74
N ARG A 4 21.79 -13.57 -51.46
CA ARG A 4 20.55 -13.81 -52.29
C ARG A 4 19.99 -15.26 -52.30
N LYS A 5 18.69 -15.51 -51.99
CA LYS A 5 17.38 -15.21 -52.66
C LYS A 5 17.08 -16.17 -53.85
N ARG A 6 15.85 -16.63 -54.15
CA ARG A 6 14.48 -16.22 -53.72
C ARG A 6 13.37 -17.27 -54.08
N SER A 7 12.32 -17.38 -53.26
CA SER A 7 10.91 -17.78 -53.59
C SER A 7 10.11 -17.99 -52.27
N ARG A 8 9.00 -17.32 -51.93
CA ARG A 8 8.15 -16.31 -52.62
C ARG A 8 7.40 -16.87 -53.85
N ASP A 9 6.24 -16.37 -54.28
CA ASP A 9 5.52 -15.13 -53.95
C ASP A 9 3.97 -15.37 -53.86
N ASP A 10 3.20 -14.91 -52.86
CA ASP A 10 3.54 -14.29 -51.55
C ASP A 10 3.02 -15.09 -50.31
N ASP A 11 2.04 -14.75 -49.45
CA ASP A 11 1.01 -13.67 -49.32
C ASP A 11 1.03 -13.04 -47.88
N ASP A 12 0.13 -12.10 -47.51
CA ASP A 12 0.25 -11.22 -46.30
C ASP A 12 -1.03 -11.06 -45.42
N ASP A 13 -0.85 -10.88 -44.10
CA ASP A 13 -1.85 -10.46 -43.10
C ASP A 13 -1.82 -8.93 -42.86
N GLU A 14 -2.97 -8.22 -42.92
CA GLU A 14 -3.30 -7.06 -42.07
C GLU A 14 -4.72 -6.51 -42.36
N ASN A 15 -5.65 -6.60 -41.39
CA ASN A 15 -6.40 -5.48 -40.77
C ASN A 15 -7.64 -5.95 -39.95
N ASP A 16 -7.96 -5.16 -38.92
CA ASP A 16 -9.21 -5.08 -38.13
C ASP A 16 -10.02 -6.35 -37.83
N TYR A 17 -9.97 -6.81 -36.57
CA TYR A 17 -11.18 -6.97 -35.75
C TYR A 17 -10.88 -6.75 -34.26
N ASP A 18 -11.70 -5.92 -33.59
CA ASP A 18 -11.66 -5.72 -32.14
C ASP A 18 -11.94 -7.01 -31.36
N ILE A 19 -11.21 -7.23 -30.26
CA ILE A 19 -11.62 -8.16 -29.20
C ILE A 19 -11.58 -7.41 -27.85
N GLU A 20 -12.75 -7.32 -27.22
CA GLU A 20 -12.97 -6.56 -26.00
C GLU A 20 -12.29 -7.21 -24.78
N THR A 21 -11.47 -6.46 -24.05
CA THR A 21 -11.01 -6.89 -22.72
C THR A 21 -12.04 -6.47 -21.66
N GLU A 22 -12.82 -7.43 -21.15
CA GLU A 22 -13.82 -7.20 -20.10
C GLU A 22 -13.19 -6.73 -18.77
N THR A 23 -13.02 -5.42 -18.61
CA THR A 23 -12.70 -4.85 -17.29
C THR A 23 -13.96 -4.87 -16.42
N ALA A 24 -13.97 -5.73 -15.40
CA ALA A 24 -15.12 -5.90 -14.49
C ALA A 24 -15.43 -4.63 -13.67
N SER A 25 -16.23 -3.72 -14.24
CA SER A 25 -16.64 -2.47 -13.59
C SER A 25 -17.66 -2.75 -12.48
N SER A 26 -17.32 -2.42 -11.23
CA SER A 26 -18.16 -2.73 -10.08
C SER A 26 -19.43 -1.87 -10.00
N ASN A 27 -20.58 -2.55 -9.85
CA ASN A 27 -21.92 -1.94 -9.82
C ASN A 27 -22.22 -1.21 -8.49
N PHE A 28 -21.63 -0.02 -8.29
CA PHE A 28 -22.00 0.88 -7.17
C PHE A 28 -22.16 2.35 -7.61
N ARG A 29 -23.14 2.60 -8.49
CA ARG A 29 -23.52 3.96 -8.93
C ARG A 29 -24.76 4.49 -8.19
N HIS A 30 -24.69 4.61 -6.86
CA HIS A 30 -25.62 5.49 -6.13
C HIS A 30 -25.20 6.96 -6.32
N GLN A 31 -26.19 7.84 -6.48
CA GLN A 31 -25.98 9.22 -6.92
C GLN A 31 -25.68 10.16 -5.74
N SER A 32 -24.39 10.39 -5.45
CA SER A 32 -23.90 11.35 -4.45
C SER A 32 -22.87 12.33 -5.03
N HIS A 33 -23.24 13.04 -6.11
CA HIS A 33 -22.39 14.11 -6.65
C HIS A 33 -22.30 15.29 -5.67
N SER A 34 -21.13 15.48 -5.08
CA SER A 34 -20.88 16.52 -4.07
C SER A 34 -20.87 17.93 -4.67
N LYS A 35 -21.55 18.86 -4.00
CA LYS A 35 -21.59 20.28 -4.42
C LYS A 35 -20.23 20.95 -4.19
N ARG A 36 -19.68 21.63 -5.20
CA ARG A 36 -18.53 22.53 -5.03
C ARG A 36 -18.95 23.74 -4.19
N SER A 37 -18.16 24.10 -3.18
CA SER A 37 -18.45 25.24 -2.30
C SER A 37 -18.26 26.58 -3.02
N ARG A 38 -19.15 27.55 -2.76
CA ARG A 38 -19.23 28.87 -3.42
C ARG A 38 -17.89 29.65 -3.46
N VAL A 39 -16.97 29.41 -2.53
CA VAL A 39 -15.66 30.08 -2.47
C VAL A 39 -14.71 29.64 -3.59
N ALA A 40 -14.76 28.37 -4.02
CA ALA A 40 -13.82 27.84 -5.01
C ALA A 40 -14.05 28.41 -6.42
N LEU A 41 -15.31 28.50 -6.85
CA LEU A 41 -15.69 28.96 -8.18
C LEU A 41 -15.47 30.48 -8.40
N ALA A 42 -15.37 31.27 -7.32
CA ALA A 42 -15.03 32.69 -7.41
C ALA A 42 -13.52 32.88 -7.69
N ALA A 43 -12.68 32.17 -6.94
CA ALA A 43 -11.21 32.28 -7.06
C ALA A 43 -10.67 31.81 -8.42
N GLU A 44 -11.25 30.74 -9.00
CA GLU A 44 -10.83 30.21 -10.32
C GLU A 44 -11.15 31.13 -11.51
N ARG A 45 -11.95 32.20 -11.34
CA ARG A 45 -12.51 32.97 -12.47
C ARG A 45 -12.20 34.47 -12.47
N GLY A 46 -11.39 34.96 -11.53
CA GLY A 46 -10.94 36.36 -11.50
C GLY A 46 -12.06 37.40 -11.30
N GLY A 47 -13.30 36.98 -11.03
CA GLY A 47 -14.40 37.89 -10.73
C GLY A 47 -14.18 38.54 -9.37
N SER A 48 -14.25 39.86 -9.33
CA SER A 48 -14.35 40.60 -8.07
C SER A 48 -15.57 40.11 -7.31
N VAL A 49 -15.38 39.75 -6.04
CA VAL A 49 -16.48 39.94 -5.08
C VAL A 49 -16.65 41.45 -5.01
N VAL A 50 -17.82 41.96 -5.39
CA VAL A 50 -18.13 43.40 -5.26
C VAL A 50 -18.09 43.75 -3.78
N SER A 51 -16.97 44.26 -3.33
CA SER A 51 -16.84 45.00 -2.08
C SER A 51 -17.71 46.25 -2.20
N ASP A 52 -18.50 46.52 -1.16
CA ASP A 52 -19.04 47.85 -0.94
C ASP A 52 -17.81 48.77 -0.78
N GLU A 53 -17.58 49.72 -1.70
CA GLU A 53 -16.38 50.58 -1.70
C GLU A 53 -16.44 51.65 -0.58
N ASN A 54 -16.48 51.18 0.66
CA ASN A 54 -16.45 51.92 1.93
C ASN A 54 -15.87 51.04 3.08
N GLU A 55 -15.10 49.99 2.78
CA GLU A 55 -14.46 49.12 3.79
C GLU A 55 -13.11 49.66 4.33
N GLU A 56 -12.59 50.80 3.86
CA GLU A 56 -11.31 51.38 4.33
C GLU A 56 -11.31 51.70 5.84
N ASP A 57 -12.49 51.95 6.43
CA ASP A 57 -12.67 52.19 7.88
C ASP A 57 -12.60 50.89 8.73
N TYR A 58 -12.56 49.70 8.11
CA TYR A 58 -12.57 48.40 8.79
C TYR A 58 -11.22 47.67 8.81
N ASP A 59 -10.28 47.99 7.92
CA ASP A 59 -9.04 47.20 7.74
C ASP A 59 -7.91 47.57 8.74
N GLY A 60 -8.08 48.66 9.49
CA GLY A 60 -7.10 49.15 10.49
C GLY A 60 -6.86 48.23 11.70
N ILE A 61 -7.57 47.10 11.82
CA ILE A 61 -7.62 46.27 13.03
C ILE A 61 -6.75 44.99 12.94
N TYR A 62 -6.35 44.55 11.73
CA TYR A 62 -5.86 43.17 11.51
C TYR A 62 -4.37 42.97 11.20
N LYS A 63 -3.48 43.89 11.61
CA LYS A 63 -2.01 43.62 11.67
C LYS A 63 -1.56 43.06 13.03
N GLY A 64 -2.10 41.88 13.38
CA GLY A 64 -1.65 41.05 14.49
C GLY A 64 -1.19 39.67 13.99
N VAL A 65 0.06 39.29 14.25
CA VAL A 65 0.66 38.05 13.71
C VAL A 65 -0.08 36.82 14.20
N VAL A 66 -0.69 36.07 13.28
CA VAL A 66 -1.20 34.72 13.56
C VAL A 66 0.00 33.79 13.80
N ARG A 67 0.16 33.35 15.05
CA ARG A 67 0.98 32.18 15.36
C ARG A 67 0.10 30.94 15.30
N GLU A 68 0.46 30.01 14.44
CA GLU A 68 0.08 28.61 14.63
C GLU A 68 0.84 28.08 15.85
N ASP A 69 0.13 27.69 16.91
CA ASP A 69 0.51 26.63 17.89
C ASP A 69 -0.46 26.62 19.08
N SER A 70 -1.57 25.88 18.95
CA SER A 70 -2.32 25.23 20.05
C SER A 70 -3.57 24.51 19.51
N PRO A 71 -3.82 23.23 19.88
CA PRO A 71 -5.15 22.65 19.75
C PRO A 71 -6.06 23.23 20.85
N ALA A 72 -7.06 24.02 20.46
CA ALA A 72 -8.01 24.61 21.41
C ALA A 72 -8.97 23.53 21.96
N THR A 73 -9.15 23.53 23.28
CA THR A 73 -10.15 22.70 23.97
C THR A 73 -11.57 23.06 23.53
N THR A 74 -12.45 22.06 23.50
CA THR A 74 -13.83 22.18 22.99
C THR A 74 -14.77 22.99 23.89
N SER A 75 -14.35 23.36 25.11
CA SER A 75 -15.12 24.10 26.10
C SER A 75 -15.40 25.56 25.74
N ASP A 76 -14.45 26.25 25.11
CA ASP A 76 -14.38 27.73 25.13
C ASP A 76 -15.13 28.40 23.97
N MET A 77 -16.04 27.68 23.27
CA MET A 77 -16.66 28.15 22.02
C MET A 77 -18.17 27.88 21.88
N ASP A 78 -18.87 27.63 22.97
CA ASP A 78 -20.35 27.66 23.04
C ASP A 78 -20.86 28.66 24.10
N GLU A 79 -20.05 29.67 24.45
CA GLU A 79 -20.50 30.84 25.22
C GLU A 79 -21.62 31.63 24.49
N GLU A 80 -22.52 32.23 25.27
CA GLU A 80 -23.54 33.17 24.78
C GLU A 80 -22.92 34.40 24.08
N PRO A 81 -23.65 35.12 23.20
CA PRO A 81 -23.16 36.35 22.59
C PRO A 81 -22.77 37.37 23.68
N ASN A 82 -21.46 37.61 23.79
CA ASN A 82 -20.87 38.56 24.72
C ASN A 82 -21.39 39.99 24.42
N GLU A 83 -21.66 40.79 25.45
CA GLU A 83 -22.26 42.13 25.35
C GLU A 83 -21.55 43.03 24.31
N MET A 84 -20.23 42.89 24.17
CA MET A 84 -19.43 43.64 23.19
C MET A 84 -19.77 43.31 21.73
N ASP A 85 -20.20 42.09 21.42
CA ASP A 85 -20.63 41.70 20.07
C ASP A 85 -22.07 42.18 19.79
N GLU A 86 -22.97 42.13 20.79
CA GLU A 86 -24.30 42.73 20.68
C GLU A 86 -24.22 44.26 20.50
N LEU A 87 -23.35 44.94 21.26
CA LEU A 87 -23.09 46.39 21.14
C LEU A 87 -22.57 46.76 19.75
N ARG A 88 -21.57 46.03 19.22
CA ARG A 88 -21.00 46.29 17.88
C ARG A 88 -22.00 46.07 16.77
N ALA A 89 -22.75 44.97 16.82
CA ALA A 89 -23.80 44.71 15.82
C ALA A 89 -24.95 45.72 15.94
N THR A 90 -25.26 46.20 17.15
CA THR A 90 -26.26 47.25 17.37
C THR A 90 -25.81 48.58 16.76
N GLN A 91 -24.54 48.94 16.94
CA GLN A 91 -23.94 50.11 16.27
C GLN A 91 -23.96 49.96 14.74
N ALA A 92 -23.69 48.78 14.19
CA ALA A 92 -23.74 48.52 12.74
C ALA A 92 -25.15 48.67 12.17
N VAL A 93 -26.17 48.08 12.79
CA VAL A 93 -27.57 48.24 12.36
C VAL A 93 -28.05 49.69 12.55
N GLN A 94 -27.63 50.38 13.62
CA GLN A 94 -27.91 51.81 13.80
C GLN A 94 -27.20 52.70 12.76
N LYS A 95 -26.00 52.32 12.28
CA LYS A 95 -25.30 53.01 11.17
C LYS A 95 -26.09 52.80 9.87
N GLN A 96 -26.42 51.56 9.50
CA GLN A 96 -27.23 51.27 8.30
C GLN A 96 -28.62 51.94 8.34
N ALA A 97 -29.29 51.97 9.49
CA ALA A 97 -30.58 52.66 9.66
C ALA A 97 -30.50 54.19 9.54
N ARG A 98 -29.31 54.79 9.74
CA ARG A 98 -29.05 56.22 9.51
C ARG A 98 -28.63 56.53 8.07
N GLU A 99 -28.05 55.58 7.35
CA GLU A 99 -27.50 55.78 6.00
C GLU A 99 -28.55 55.74 4.87
N GLN A 100 -29.80 55.35 5.15
CA GLN A 100 -30.97 55.39 4.24
C GLN A 100 -30.64 55.18 2.75
N ARG A 101 -30.00 54.05 2.40
CA ARG A 101 -29.78 53.66 1.01
C ARG A 101 -31.09 53.13 0.40
N ASP A 102 -31.59 53.81 -0.63
CA ASP A 102 -32.74 53.34 -1.42
C ASP A 102 -32.39 52.11 -2.26
N ASN A 103 -33.39 51.25 -2.49
CA ASN A 103 -33.22 50.01 -3.23
C ASN A 103 -33.08 50.26 -4.75
N VAL A 104 -31.84 50.17 -5.24
CA VAL A 104 -31.52 50.25 -6.67
C VAL A 104 -31.67 48.89 -7.35
N ALA A 105 -32.17 48.90 -8.59
CA ALA A 105 -32.34 47.70 -9.41
C ALA A 105 -30.99 47.05 -9.78
N SER A 106 -30.84 45.76 -9.47
CA SER A 106 -29.70 44.95 -9.93
C SER A 106 -29.67 44.77 -11.45
N GLU A 107 -28.48 44.61 -12.04
CA GLU A 107 -28.32 44.22 -13.44
C GLU A 107 -28.41 42.70 -13.68
N GLN A 108 -28.35 41.90 -12.62
CA GLN A 108 -28.31 40.45 -12.65
C GLN A 108 -29.24 39.81 -11.61
N GLY A 109 -29.75 38.61 -11.87
CA GLY A 109 -30.54 37.84 -10.89
C GLY A 109 -31.94 38.40 -10.60
N ILE A 110 -32.49 39.21 -11.50
CA ILE A 110 -33.88 39.70 -11.45
C ILE A 110 -34.76 38.86 -12.36
N VAL A 111 -35.99 38.53 -11.94
CA VAL A 111 -36.99 37.90 -12.82
C VAL A 111 -37.73 38.99 -13.59
N GLU A 112 -37.71 38.91 -14.93
CA GLU A 112 -38.32 39.91 -15.81
C GLU A 112 -39.71 39.51 -16.31
N GLU A 113 -39.92 38.22 -16.61
CA GLU A 113 -41.22 37.71 -17.09
C GLU A 113 -41.47 36.31 -16.52
N VAL A 114 -42.71 36.07 -16.07
CA VAL A 114 -43.25 34.72 -15.79
C VAL A 114 -44.35 34.45 -16.80
N PHE A 115 -44.25 33.34 -17.52
CA PHE A 115 -45.18 32.89 -18.55
C PHE A 115 -45.69 31.48 -18.25
N CYS A 116 -46.99 31.28 -18.44
CA CYS A 116 -47.67 30.00 -18.25
C CYS A 116 -48.61 29.72 -19.44
N ARG A 117 -48.70 28.45 -19.83
CA ARG A 117 -49.71 27.93 -20.77
C ARG A 117 -50.30 26.64 -20.20
N ASN A 118 -51.62 26.51 -20.27
CA ASN A 118 -52.37 25.32 -19.83
C ASN A 118 -52.10 24.90 -18.38
N PHE A 119 -51.98 25.88 -17.48
CA PHE A 119 -51.51 25.69 -16.10
C PHE A 119 -52.54 26.18 -15.08
N MET A 120 -52.93 25.30 -14.13
CA MET A 120 -54.04 25.54 -13.20
C MET A 120 -55.32 25.99 -13.92
N CYS A 121 -55.90 27.15 -13.58
CA CYS A 121 -57.07 27.73 -14.26
C CYS A 121 -56.71 28.56 -15.51
N HIS A 122 -55.42 28.76 -15.82
CA HIS A 122 -54.96 29.66 -16.87
C HIS A 122 -54.63 28.92 -18.17
N SER A 123 -55.38 29.20 -19.23
CA SER A 123 -55.03 28.75 -20.60
C SER A 123 -53.74 29.40 -21.09
N ARG A 124 -53.56 30.70 -20.81
CA ARG A 124 -52.35 31.48 -21.08
C ARG A 124 -52.26 32.60 -20.05
N LEU A 125 -51.08 32.81 -19.46
CA LEU A 125 -50.81 33.90 -18.52
C LEU A 125 -49.39 34.43 -18.75
N ARG A 126 -49.24 35.76 -18.75
CA ARG A 126 -47.96 36.45 -18.91
C ARG A 126 -47.89 37.63 -17.95
N ILE A 127 -46.86 37.70 -17.12
CA ILE A 127 -46.64 38.82 -16.18
C ILE A 127 -45.19 39.28 -16.29
N LYS A 128 -45.00 40.56 -16.64
CA LYS A 128 -43.67 41.19 -16.77
C LYS A 128 -43.29 41.93 -15.49
N LEU A 129 -42.63 41.25 -14.56
CA LEU A 129 -42.26 41.84 -13.27
C LEU A 129 -41.34 43.06 -13.46
N GLY A 130 -41.50 44.05 -12.59
CA GLY A 130 -40.57 45.16 -12.42
C GLY A 130 -39.39 44.75 -11.53
N PRO A 131 -38.25 45.46 -11.59
CA PRO A 131 -37.02 45.04 -10.92
C PRO A 131 -37.08 45.11 -9.38
N LEU A 132 -37.96 45.95 -8.82
CA LEU A 132 -38.06 46.22 -7.40
C LEU A 132 -39.32 45.56 -6.80
N ILE A 133 -40.38 46.32 -6.52
CA ILE A 133 -41.57 45.83 -5.81
C ILE A 133 -42.68 45.48 -6.80
N ASN A 134 -43.24 44.28 -6.68
CA ASN A 134 -44.34 43.81 -7.51
C ASN A 134 -45.53 43.40 -6.63
N PHE A 135 -46.72 43.91 -6.94
CA PHE A 135 -47.98 43.43 -6.38
C PHE A 135 -48.80 42.69 -7.42
N ILE A 136 -49.38 41.56 -7.03
CA ILE A 136 -50.34 40.79 -7.84
C ILE A 136 -51.65 40.72 -7.06
N ILE A 137 -52.69 41.38 -7.56
CA ILE A 137 -53.96 41.63 -6.85
C ILE A 137 -55.16 41.07 -7.62
N GLY A 138 -56.23 40.68 -6.92
CA GLY A 138 -57.48 40.19 -7.52
C GLY A 138 -58.29 39.29 -6.58
N HIS A 139 -59.59 39.12 -6.84
CA HIS A 139 -60.47 38.38 -5.92
C HIS A 139 -60.08 36.90 -5.75
N ASN A 140 -60.55 36.28 -4.68
CA ASN A 140 -60.29 34.87 -4.39
C ASN A 140 -60.88 33.98 -5.50
N GLY A 141 -60.05 33.14 -6.11
CA GLY A 141 -60.41 32.31 -7.27
C GLY A 141 -59.80 32.76 -8.61
N SER A 142 -59.30 34.01 -8.73
CA SER A 142 -58.63 34.53 -9.94
C SER A 142 -57.32 33.82 -10.33
N GLY A 143 -56.85 32.85 -9.53
CA GLY A 143 -55.65 32.07 -9.84
C GLY A 143 -54.32 32.76 -9.56
N LYS A 144 -54.29 33.78 -8.68
CA LYS A 144 -53.09 34.56 -8.33
C LYS A 144 -51.85 33.71 -8.00
N SER A 145 -52.02 32.74 -7.11
CA SER A 145 -50.93 31.86 -6.65
C SER A 145 -50.32 30.98 -7.75
N ALA A 146 -50.96 30.87 -8.91
CA ALA A 146 -50.39 30.20 -10.08
C ALA A 146 -49.08 30.86 -10.54
N VAL A 147 -48.92 32.17 -10.36
CA VAL A 147 -47.68 32.87 -10.75
C VAL A 147 -46.49 32.41 -9.91
N LEU A 148 -46.68 32.32 -8.60
CA LEU A 148 -45.65 31.86 -7.68
C LEU A 148 -45.37 30.36 -7.83
N THR A 149 -46.43 29.56 -8.02
CA THR A 149 -46.30 28.13 -8.31
C THR A 149 -45.53 27.91 -9.62
N ALA A 150 -45.84 28.68 -10.67
CA ALA A 150 -45.15 28.62 -11.95
C ALA A 150 -43.67 29.01 -11.84
N LEU A 151 -43.34 30.07 -11.08
CA LEU A 151 -41.97 30.49 -10.83
C LEU A 151 -41.16 29.38 -10.15
N THR A 152 -41.63 28.84 -9.03
CA THR A 152 -40.96 27.74 -8.31
C THR A 152 -40.89 26.45 -9.14
N MET A 153 -41.92 26.12 -9.93
CA MET A 153 -41.91 24.94 -10.79
C MET A 153 -40.99 25.08 -12.00
N CYS A 154 -40.96 26.24 -12.66
CA CYS A 154 -40.10 26.45 -13.82
C CYS A 154 -38.62 26.44 -13.43
N LEU A 155 -38.30 27.01 -12.26
CA LEU A 155 -36.95 27.07 -11.70
C LEU A 155 -36.65 25.90 -10.75
N GLY A 156 -36.95 24.68 -11.20
CA GLY A 156 -36.40 23.43 -10.65
C GLY A 156 -37.10 22.81 -9.43
N GLY A 157 -37.99 23.55 -8.74
CA GLY A 157 -38.60 23.12 -7.48
C GLY A 157 -39.60 21.96 -7.58
N LYS A 158 -40.02 21.45 -6.41
CA LYS A 158 -40.90 20.28 -6.25
C LYS A 158 -42.38 20.65 -6.10
N ALA A 159 -43.27 20.03 -6.87
CA ALA A 159 -44.72 20.30 -6.82
C ALA A 159 -45.31 20.26 -5.40
N SER A 160 -44.92 19.26 -4.61
CA SER A 160 -45.35 19.11 -3.21
C SER A 160 -44.96 20.26 -2.28
N ALA A 161 -43.89 21.02 -2.57
CA ALA A 161 -43.50 22.19 -1.79
C ALA A 161 -44.45 23.39 -1.98
N THR A 162 -45.29 23.36 -3.03
CA THR A 162 -46.23 24.46 -3.35
C THR A 162 -47.57 24.34 -2.62
N ASN A 163 -47.86 23.19 -2.00
CA ASN A 163 -49.16 22.79 -1.43
C ASN A 163 -50.36 22.81 -2.40
N ARG A 164 -50.23 23.29 -3.65
CA ARG A 164 -51.33 23.35 -4.63
C ARG A 164 -51.50 22.07 -5.47
N GLY A 165 -50.61 21.07 -5.33
CA GLY A 165 -50.77 19.76 -5.99
C GLY A 165 -49.66 18.76 -5.63
N ALA A 166 -50.03 17.47 -5.54
CA ALA A 166 -49.10 16.40 -5.18
C ALA A 166 -48.10 16.02 -6.28
N SER A 167 -48.41 16.34 -7.54
CA SER A 167 -47.55 16.05 -8.70
C SER A 167 -47.67 17.13 -9.78
N MET A 168 -46.71 17.17 -10.72
CA MET A 168 -46.78 18.07 -11.88
C MET A 168 -48.07 17.88 -12.70
N LYS A 169 -48.55 16.63 -12.81
CA LYS A 169 -49.79 16.26 -13.52
C LYS A 169 -51.02 16.97 -12.96
N SER A 170 -51.12 17.15 -11.65
CA SER A 170 -52.23 17.86 -11.00
C SER A 170 -52.18 19.39 -11.16
N LEU A 171 -51.14 19.94 -11.78
CA LEU A 171 -51.01 21.37 -12.07
C LEU A 171 -51.30 21.72 -13.54
N ILE A 172 -51.53 20.70 -14.40
CA ILE A 172 -52.02 20.89 -15.77
C ILE A 172 -53.50 21.25 -15.70
N LYS A 173 -53.93 22.21 -16.53
CA LYS A 173 -55.33 22.66 -16.61
C LYS A 173 -56.29 21.52 -16.96
N GLU A 174 -57.48 21.51 -16.34
CA GLU A 174 -58.54 20.53 -16.62
C GLU A 174 -58.92 20.58 -18.12
N GLY A 175 -58.90 19.42 -18.78
CA GLY A 175 -59.08 19.28 -20.23
C GLY A 175 -57.81 19.30 -21.09
N GLU A 176 -56.65 19.69 -20.56
CA GLU A 176 -55.39 19.79 -21.34
C GLU A 176 -54.44 18.60 -21.09
N GLU A 177 -53.64 18.23 -22.10
CA GLU A 177 -52.67 17.12 -22.03
C GLU A 177 -51.24 17.53 -21.63
N SER A 178 -50.90 18.81 -21.76
CA SER A 178 -49.58 19.34 -21.40
C SER A 178 -49.63 20.81 -20.97
N ALA A 179 -48.71 21.19 -20.10
CA ALA A 179 -48.48 22.57 -19.66
C ALA A 179 -47.04 23.02 -19.98
N THR A 180 -46.89 24.31 -20.27
CA THR A 180 -45.60 24.98 -20.50
C THR A 180 -45.45 26.13 -19.52
N LEU A 181 -44.33 26.19 -18.83
CA LEU A 181 -43.89 27.32 -18.03
C LEU A 181 -42.64 27.92 -18.67
N ALA A 182 -42.49 29.24 -18.60
CA ALA A 182 -41.22 29.90 -18.90
C ALA A 182 -40.98 31.07 -17.94
N VAL A 183 -39.71 31.27 -17.58
CA VAL A 183 -39.25 32.36 -16.71
C VAL A 183 -38.04 33.03 -17.34
N LYS A 184 -38.09 34.35 -17.52
CA LYS A 184 -36.99 35.17 -18.06
C LYS A 184 -36.23 35.83 -16.90
N ILE A 185 -34.92 35.66 -16.88
CA ILE A 185 -34.01 36.15 -15.84
C ILE A 185 -33.04 37.15 -16.48
N LYS A 186 -32.89 38.33 -15.86
CA LYS A 186 -31.95 39.38 -16.28
C LYS A 186 -30.50 38.94 -16.03
N ASN A 187 -29.65 39.08 -17.06
CA ASN A 187 -28.28 38.59 -17.08
C ASN A 187 -27.33 39.65 -17.66
N ARG A 188 -27.18 40.78 -16.96
CA ARG A 188 -26.38 41.94 -17.40
C ARG A 188 -25.36 42.35 -16.34
N GLY A 189 -24.49 43.31 -16.70
CA GLY A 189 -23.42 43.81 -15.83
C GLY A 189 -22.30 42.79 -15.61
N GLU A 190 -21.34 43.16 -14.77
CA GLU A 190 -20.15 42.33 -14.46
C GLU A 190 -20.51 41.01 -13.75
N GLY A 191 -21.65 40.99 -13.04
CA GLY A 191 -22.19 39.80 -12.37
C GLY A 191 -23.01 38.85 -13.26
N ALA A 192 -22.90 38.93 -14.59
CA ALA A 192 -23.64 38.06 -15.51
C ALA A 192 -23.11 36.61 -15.53
N TYR A 193 -24.01 35.63 -15.54
CA TYR A 193 -23.67 34.22 -15.73
C TYR A 193 -23.42 33.93 -17.22
N LYS A 194 -22.16 33.60 -17.56
CA LYS A 194 -21.71 33.19 -18.91
C LYS A 194 -22.33 34.08 -20.02
N PRO A 195 -22.09 35.42 -20.02
CA PRO A 195 -22.79 36.36 -20.90
C PRO A 195 -22.60 36.05 -22.39
N GLU A 196 -21.45 35.52 -22.81
CA GLU A 196 -21.21 35.10 -24.19
C GLU A 196 -22.12 33.94 -24.66
N LEU A 197 -22.59 33.10 -23.72
CA LEU A 197 -23.41 31.92 -24.02
C LEU A 197 -24.91 32.22 -23.97
N TYR A 198 -25.34 33.08 -23.03
CA TYR A 198 -26.75 33.37 -22.79
C TYR A 198 -27.19 34.79 -23.19
N GLY A 199 -26.27 35.72 -23.41
CA GLY A 199 -26.57 37.13 -23.62
C GLY A 199 -27.24 37.78 -22.40
N GLU A 200 -27.90 38.91 -22.65
CA GLU A 200 -28.51 39.76 -21.61
C GLU A 200 -29.64 39.13 -20.78
N SER A 201 -30.12 37.94 -21.15
CA SER A 201 -31.23 37.28 -20.46
C SER A 201 -31.18 35.76 -20.63
N ILE A 202 -31.40 35.05 -19.52
CA ILE A 202 -31.56 33.59 -19.51
C ILE A 202 -33.05 33.28 -19.49
N ILE A 203 -33.53 32.46 -20.43
CA ILE A 203 -34.93 31.99 -20.46
C ILE A 203 -34.93 30.51 -20.06
N VAL A 204 -35.52 30.20 -18.91
CA VAL A 204 -35.76 28.82 -18.48
C VAL A 204 -37.18 28.45 -18.89
N GLU A 205 -37.34 27.40 -19.70
CA GLU A 205 -38.63 26.83 -20.12
C GLU A 205 -38.77 25.42 -19.52
N ARG A 206 -39.90 25.12 -18.88
CA ARG A 206 -40.23 23.77 -18.37
C ARG A 206 -41.54 23.29 -18.98
N ASN A 207 -41.50 22.17 -19.69
CA ASN A 207 -42.68 21.51 -20.27
C ASN A 207 -42.97 20.21 -19.51
N PHE A 208 -44.24 19.92 -19.25
CA PHE A 208 -44.65 18.65 -18.66
C PHE A 208 -46.02 18.18 -19.14
N THR A 209 -46.22 16.86 -19.18
CA THR A 209 -47.40 16.20 -19.77
C THR A 209 -48.21 15.40 -18.73
N ARG A 210 -49.44 15.08 -19.09
CA ARG A 210 -50.33 14.18 -18.31
C ARG A 210 -49.78 12.76 -18.16
N ASN A 211 -48.82 12.37 -19.01
CA ASN A 211 -48.08 11.11 -18.97
C ASN A 211 -46.86 11.16 -18.01
N GLY A 212 -46.63 12.27 -17.32
CA GLY A 212 -45.59 12.39 -16.29
C GLY A 212 -44.20 12.80 -16.81
N THR A 213 -43.98 12.86 -18.12
CA THR A 213 -42.73 13.39 -18.69
C THR A 213 -42.59 14.88 -18.37
N SER A 214 -41.43 15.31 -17.87
CA SER A 214 -41.10 16.70 -17.54
C SER A 214 -39.69 17.01 -18.05
N GLY A 215 -39.54 18.03 -18.90
CA GLY A 215 -38.25 18.44 -19.47
C GLY A 215 -38.00 19.93 -19.34
N PHE A 216 -36.72 20.30 -19.18
CA PHE A 216 -36.25 21.69 -19.20
C PHE A 216 -35.66 22.04 -20.56
N LYS A 217 -35.74 23.31 -20.95
CA LYS A 217 -34.90 23.93 -21.98
C LYS A 217 -34.41 25.26 -21.42
N ILE A 218 -33.10 25.46 -21.36
CA ILE A 218 -32.49 26.74 -20.99
C ILE A 218 -32.03 27.39 -22.29
N LYS A 219 -32.45 28.64 -22.51
CA LYS A 219 -32.22 29.38 -23.75
C LYS A 219 -31.51 30.71 -23.48
N ASN A 220 -30.85 31.21 -24.50
CA ASN A 220 -30.27 32.56 -24.51
C ASN A 220 -31.33 33.64 -24.81
N ALA A 221 -30.90 34.90 -24.82
CA ALA A 221 -31.76 36.07 -25.09
C ALA A 221 -32.45 36.05 -26.48
N GLN A 222 -31.97 35.24 -27.42
CA GLN A 222 -32.53 35.06 -28.78
C GLN A 222 -33.40 33.78 -28.90
N ASP A 223 -33.88 33.23 -27.78
CA ASP A 223 -34.68 31.99 -27.70
C ASP A 223 -33.99 30.72 -28.24
N LYS A 224 -32.68 30.75 -28.51
CA LYS A 224 -31.90 29.57 -28.89
C LYS A 224 -31.66 28.69 -27.67
N VAL A 225 -32.08 27.42 -27.73
CA VAL A 225 -31.79 26.42 -26.68
C VAL A 225 -30.28 26.18 -26.59
N ILE A 226 -29.75 26.30 -25.38
CA ILE A 226 -28.35 26.05 -25.02
C ILE A 226 -28.19 24.67 -24.38
N THR A 227 -29.11 24.28 -23.49
CA THR A 227 -29.09 22.99 -22.79
C THR A 227 -30.48 22.59 -22.32
N THR A 228 -30.66 21.31 -22.01
CA THR A 228 -31.88 20.70 -21.46
C THR A 228 -31.64 20.00 -20.10
N LYS A 229 -30.40 20.01 -19.60
CA LYS A 229 -30.02 19.32 -18.36
C LYS A 229 -30.45 20.12 -17.12
N LYS A 230 -30.99 19.43 -16.10
CA LYS A 230 -31.31 20.08 -14.81
C LYS A 230 -30.06 20.60 -14.09
N VAL A 231 -28.92 19.92 -14.21
CA VAL A 231 -27.67 20.33 -13.54
C VAL A 231 -27.25 21.74 -13.98
N ASP A 232 -27.35 22.06 -15.27
CA ASP A 232 -27.02 23.40 -15.78
C ASP A 232 -28.01 24.48 -15.28
N LEU A 233 -29.26 24.11 -14.96
CA LEU A 233 -30.21 25.00 -14.30
C LEU A 233 -29.82 25.19 -12.83
N ASP A 234 -29.54 24.11 -12.10
CA ASP A 234 -29.12 24.19 -10.70
C ASP A 234 -27.86 25.05 -10.53
N ASP A 235 -26.92 24.98 -11.48
CA ASP A 235 -25.73 25.82 -11.61
C ASP A 235 -26.06 27.33 -11.72
N ILE A 236 -27.08 27.68 -12.52
CA ILE A 236 -27.57 29.06 -12.70
C ILE A 236 -28.29 29.55 -11.43
N LEU A 237 -29.09 28.68 -10.79
CA LEU A 237 -29.81 29.01 -9.56
C LEU A 237 -28.86 29.21 -8.37
N ASP A 238 -27.84 28.35 -8.20
CA ASP A 238 -26.83 28.50 -7.15
C ASP A 238 -25.92 29.73 -7.38
N PHE A 239 -25.65 30.10 -8.65
CA PHE A 239 -24.90 31.32 -8.98
C PHE A 239 -25.66 32.61 -8.60
N PHE A 240 -26.92 32.75 -9.03
CA PHE A 240 -27.77 33.90 -8.62
C PHE A 240 -28.36 33.76 -7.20
N ALA A 241 -28.05 32.69 -6.48
CA ALA A 241 -28.62 32.36 -5.17
C ALA A 241 -30.17 32.35 -5.15
N PHE A 242 -30.82 31.88 -6.22
CA PHE A 242 -32.28 31.72 -6.28
C PHE A 242 -32.75 30.52 -5.45
N GLN A 243 -33.19 30.80 -4.22
CA GLN A 243 -33.57 29.78 -3.23
C GLN A 243 -35.09 29.53 -3.25
N LEU A 244 -35.63 28.95 -4.31
CA LEU A 244 -37.09 28.85 -4.50
C LEU A 244 -37.75 27.67 -3.78
N ASP A 245 -36.97 26.66 -3.37
CA ASP A 245 -37.40 25.60 -2.43
C ASP A 245 -37.29 26.02 -0.94
N ASN A 246 -36.78 27.22 -0.63
CA ASN A 246 -36.65 27.72 0.74
C ASN A 246 -38.00 28.34 1.20
N PRO A 247 -38.70 27.77 2.21
CA PRO A 247 -40.07 28.16 2.56
C PRO A 247 -40.19 29.56 3.18
N ILE A 248 -39.08 30.18 3.60
CA ILE A 248 -39.06 31.58 4.04
C ILE A 248 -38.77 32.55 2.88
N ASN A 249 -38.13 32.07 1.81
CA ASN A 249 -37.89 32.87 0.60
C ASN A 249 -39.12 32.93 -0.32
N VAL A 250 -39.85 31.82 -0.38
CA VAL A 250 -41.12 31.63 -1.10
C VAL A 250 -42.18 31.21 -0.08
N LEU A 251 -42.84 32.19 0.52
CA LEU A 251 -43.81 31.98 1.58
C LEU A 251 -45.22 31.80 0.99
N THR A 252 -45.61 30.55 0.71
CA THR A 252 -46.96 30.21 0.23
C THR A 252 -48.01 30.46 1.32
N GLN A 253 -49.29 30.61 0.93
CA GLN A 253 -50.41 30.89 1.86
C GLN A 253 -50.44 30.01 3.11
N ASP A 254 -50.25 28.69 2.97
CA ASP A 254 -50.30 27.76 4.10
C ASP A 254 -49.01 27.74 4.93
N MET A 255 -47.85 28.06 4.31
CA MET A 255 -46.60 28.27 5.05
C MET A 255 -46.65 29.59 5.83
N ALA A 256 -47.24 30.65 5.25
CA ALA A 256 -47.55 31.90 5.94
C ALA A 256 -48.50 31.65 7.11
N ARG A 257 -49.57 30.84 6.92
CA ARG A 257 -50.47 30.43 8.01
C ARG A 257 -49.72 29.68 9.12
N ALA A 258 -48.89 28.69 8.76
CA ALA A 258 -48.13 27.90 9.73
C ALA A 258 -47.15 28.76 10.54
N PHE A 259 -46.46 29.70 9.88
CA PHE A 259 -45.49 30.61 10.49
C PHE A 259 -46.17 31.69 11.35
N LEU A 260 -47.16 32.41 10.80
CA LEU A 260 -47.78 33.58 11.45
C LEU A 260 -48.81 33.19 12.53
N ALA A 261 -49.62 32.16 12.30
CA ALA A 261 -50.78 31.89 13.13
C ALA A 261 -50.52 30.92 14.31
N ASN A 262 -49.75 29.84 14.11
CA ASN A 262 -49.69 28.74 15.09
C ASN A 262 -48.36 27.98 15.24
N SER A 263 -47.22 28.58 14.88
CA SER A 263 -45.89 27.98 15.04
C SER A 263 -45.50 27.79 16.53
N SER A 264 -44.95 26.63 16.91
CA SER A 264 -44.24 26.47 18.18
C SER A 264 -42.85 27.14 18.15
N ALA A 265 -42.16 27.20 19.29
CA ALA A 265 -40.78 27.69 19.35
C ALA A 265 -39.80 26.82 18.55
N ALA A 266 -40.01 25.50 18.51
CA ALA A 266 -39.23 24.57 17.68
C ALA A 266 -39.51 24.78 16.18
N ASP A 267 -40.76 25.05 15.79
CA ASP A 267 -41.10 25.37 14.40
C ASP A 267 -40.43 26.66 13.95
N LYS A 268 -40.49 27.72 14.78
CA LYS A 268 -39.80 28.99 14.48
C LYS A 268 -38.30 28.80 14.32
N TYR A 269 -37.66 27.97 15.16
CA TYR A 269 -36.24 27.64 15.03
C TYR A 269 -35.94 26.89 13.73
N LYS A 270 -36.77 25.91 13.37
CA LYS A 270 -36.68 25.16 12.11
C LYS A 270 -36.85 26.07 10.89
N PHE A 271 -37.79 27.00 10.93
CA PHE A 271 -37.95 28.03 9.90
C PHE A 271 -36.74 28.98 9.82
N PHE A 272 -36.18 29.41 10.94
CA PHE A 272 -34.95 30.23 10.99
C PHE A 272 -33.74 29.49 10.38
N ILE A 273 -33.47 28.25 10.81
CA ILE A 273 -32.32 27.44 10.35
C ILE A 273 -32.45 27.04 8.88
N ARG A 274 -33.67 26.85 8.36
CA ARG A 274 -33.93 26.62 6.92
C ARG A 274 -33.84 27.91 6.10
N GLY A 275 -34.47 28.98 6.58
CA GLY A 275 -34.42 30.31 5.96
C GLY A 275 -32.98 30.77 5.72
N THR A 276 -32.14 30.63 6.74
CA THR A 276 -30.72 31.03 6.74
C THR A 276 -29.77 30.00 6.11
N GLN A 277 -30.30 28.89 5.56
CA GLN A 277 -29.55 27.76 4.98
C GLN A 277 -28.54 27.06 5.92
N LEU A 278 -28.57 27.32 7.22
CA LEU A 278 -27.66 26.70 8.18
C LEU A 278 -27.83 25.18 8.27
N GLU A 279 -29.03 24.65 7.99
CA GLU A 279 -29.32 23.20 7.88
C GLU A 279 -28.55 22.53 6.74
N ILE A 280 -28.43 23.21 5.59
CA ILE A 280 -27.77 22.67 4.39
C ILE A 280 -26.26 22.57 4.64
N LEU A 281 -25.66 23.61 5.21
CA LEU A 281 -24.23 23.60 5.55
C LEU A 281 -23.89 22.58 6.65
N ASP A 282 -24.76 22.38 7.63
CA ASP A 282 -24.64 21.34 8.65
C ASP A 282 -24.70 19.93 8.04
N SER A 283 -25.61 19.70 7.07
CA SER A 283 -25.70 18.44 6.33
C SER A 283 -24.51 18.20 5.39
N ASP A 284 -24.07 19.22 4.64
CA ASP A 284 -22.92 19.13 3.72
C ASP A 284 -21.63 18.78 4.47
N TYR A 285 -21.45 19.30 5.70
CA TYR A 285 -20.26 19.02 6.50
C TYR A 285 -20.30 17.65 7.17
N LYS A 286 -21.48 17.14 7.56
CA LYS A 286 -21.63 15.73 8.01
C LYS A 286 -21.33 14.74 6.91
N ILE A 287 -21.75 15.01 5.68
CA ILE A 287 -21.37 14.19 4.52
C ILE A 287 -19.84 14.23 4.31
N MET A 288 -19.17 15.36 4.58
CA MET A 288 -17.70 15.43 4.53
C MET A 288 -17.02 14.69 5.69
N GLU A 289 -17.66 14.59 6.85
CA GLU A 289 -17.24 13.82 8.02
C GLU A 289 -17.35 12.31 7.76
N GLU A 290 -18.51 11.83 7.27
CA GLU A 290 -18.73 10.44 6.85
C GLU A 290 -17.74 9.98 5.76
N ASN A 291 -17.41 10.86 4.80
CA ASN A 291 -16.41 10.57 3.78
C ASN A 291 -14.97 10.56 4.34
N LEU A 292 -14.70 11.32 5.40
CA LEU A 292 -13.40 11.32 6.09
C LEU A 292 -13.22 10.02 6.89
N ASP A 293 -14.24 9.58 7.63
CA ASP A 293 -14.22 8.30 8.35
C ASP A 293 -14.08 7.12 7.37
N SER A 294 -14.74 7.20 6.21
CA SER A 294 -14.59 6.23 5.11
C SER A 294 -13.20 6.27 4.46
N LEU A 295 -12.50 7.40 4.50
CA LEU A 295 -11.10 7.51 4.05
C LEU A 295 -10.14 6.92 5.09
N GLN A 296 -10.29 7.27 6.36
CA GLN A 296 -9.45 6.79 7.46
C GLN A 296 -9.54 5.27 7.64
N SER A 297 -10.73 4.68 7.56
CA SER A 297 -10.92 3.22 7.62
C SER A 297 -10.27 2.47 6.44
N LYS A 298 -10.33 3.01 5.22
CA LYS A 298 -9.59 2.46 4.06
C LYS A 298 -8.08 2.62 4.21
N LEU A 299 -7.64 3.70 4.83
CA LEU A 299 -6.22 3.99 5.05
C LEU A 299 -5.61 2.98 6.03
N LEU A 300 -6.29 2.67 7.14
CA LEU A 300 -5.90 1.60 8.09
C LEU A 300 -5.75 0.24 7.38
N SER A 301 -6.76 -0.18 6.60
CA SER A 301 -6.70 -1.42 5.81
C SER A 301 -5.51 -1.44 4.84
N ARG A 302 -5.15 -0.30 4.26
CA ARG A 302 -3.99 -0.20 3.36
C ARG A 302 -2.64 -0.15 4.09
N GLU A 303 -2.60 0.25 5.35
CA GLU A 303 -1.40 0.09 6.20
C GLU A 303 -1.15 -1.39 6.54
N GLU A 304 -2.21 -2.18 6.74
CA GLU A 304 -2.12 -3.64 6.90
C GLU A 304 -1.65 -4.33 5.60
N ASP A 305 -2.20 -3.95 4.43
CA ASP A 305 -1.74 -4.43 3.12
C ASP A 305 -0.24 -4.13 2.88
N ILE A 306 0.21 -2.92 3.24
CA ILE A 306 1.62 -2.51 3.15
C ILE A 306 2.52 -3.39 4.02
N ALA A 307 2.09 -3.79 5.22
CA ALA A 307 2.87 -4.68 6.07
C ALA A 307 3.07 -6.07 5.42
N VAL A 308 2.05 -6.59 4.71
CA VAL A 308 2.14 -7.85 3.96
C VAL A 308 3.02 -7.69 2.71
N LEU A 309 2.89 -6.60 1.95
CA LEU A 309 3.74 -6.29 0.79
C LEU A 309 5.21 -6.11 1.20
N ARG A 310 5.45 -5.46 2.34
CA ARG A 310 6.78 -5.31 2.94
C ARG A 310 7.41 -6.66 3.25
N GLN A 311 6.68 -7.57 3.91
CA GLN A 311 7.18 -8.91 4.19
C GLN A 311 7.53 -9.64 2.88
N LYS A 312 6.67 -9.59 1.85
CA LYS A 312 6.97 -10.17 0.53
C LYS A 312 8.24 -9.59 -0.09
N ALA A 313 8.46 -8.28 0.03
CA ALA A 313 9.66 -7.60 -0.47
C ALA A 313 10.93 -8.04 0.28
N GLU A 314 10.91 -8.08 1.61
CA GLU A 314 12.02 -8.55 2.46
C GLU A 314 12.32 -10.06 2.23
N GLU A 315 11.29 -10.88 1.99
CA GLU A 315 11.45 -12.29 1.63
C GLU A 315 12.07 -12.48 0.23
N ALA A 316 11.65 -11.68 -0.75
CA ALA A 316 12.25 -11.70 -2.09
C ALA A 316 13.71 -11.21 -2.08
N GLU A 317 14.06 -10.24 -1.23
CA GLU A 317 15.44 -9.77 -1.07
C GLU A 317 16.33 -10.87 -0.47
N ARG A 318 15.84 -11.56 0.55
CA ARG A 318 16.51 -12.72 1.15
C ARG A 318 16.77 -13.83 0.12
N LYS A 319 15.78 -14.16 -0.72
CA LYS A 319 15.95 -15.12 -1.83
C LYS A 319 16.99 -14.66 -2.85
N LYS A 320 16.91 -13.40 -3.28
CA LYS A 320 17.87 -12.79 -4.22
C LYS A 320 19.30 -12.81 -3.67
N LYS A 321 19.49 -12.57 -2.37
CA LYS A 321 20.81 -12.65 -1.72
C LYS A 321 21.36 -14.07 -1.70
N MET A 322 20.56 -15.07 -1.32
CA MET A 322 20.97 -16.49 -1.38
C MET A 322 21.39 -16.89 -2.81
N MET A 323 20.73 -16.34 -3.82
CA MET A 323 21.04 -16.55 -5.24
C MET A 323 22.22 -15.69 -5.77
N GLN A 324 22.73 -14.74 -4.99
CA GLN A 324 24.03 -14.09 -5.27
C GLN A 324 25.20 -14.91 -4.71
N GLU A 325 24.98 -15.64 -3.63
CA GLU A 325 25.99 -16.48 -2.97
C GLU A 325 26.32 -17.73 -3.80
N THR A 326 25.39 -18.23 -4.63
CA THR A 326 25.62 -19.33 -5.60
C THR A 326 26.55 -18.97 -6.77
N ARG A 327 26.86 -17.70 -7.01
CA ARG A 327 27.79 -17.29 -8.10
C ARG A 327 29.14 -18.00 -8.01
N GLY A 328 29.69 -18.11 -6.79
CA GLY A 328 30.94 -18.83 -6.54
C GLY A 328 30.85 -20.35 -6.70
N LEU A 329 29.68 -20.90 -6.99
CA LEU A 329 29.46 -22.29 -7.41
C LEU A 329 29.39 -22.39 -8.93
N GLN A 330 28.74 -21.44 -9.61
CA GLN A 330 28.76 -21.32 -11.08
C GLN A 330 30.19 -21.14 -11.62
N ASP A 331 31.00 -20.27 -10.98
CA ASP A 331 32.42 -20.07 -11.31
C ASP A 331 33.25 -21.38 -11.15
N LYS A 332 32.87 -22.28 -10.23
CA LYS A 332 33.52 -23.59 -10.02
C LYS A 332 33.08 -24.62 -11.06
N ILE A 333 31.80 -24.63 -11.43
CA ILE A 333 31.25 -25.47 -12.51
C ILE A 333 32.00 -25.16 -13.81
N GLN A 334 32.07 -23.88 -14.20
CA GLN A 334 32.74 -23.47 -15.44
C GLN A 334 34.23 -23.88 -15.47
N ARG A 335 34.98 -23.64 -14.39
CA ARG A 335 36.37 -24.10 -14.28
C ARG A 335 36.49 -25.64 -14.35
N THR A 336 35.55 -26.37 -13.78
CA THR A 336 35.54 -27.84 -13.81
C THR A 336 35.22 -28.37 -15.21
N GLN A 337 34.35 -27.71 -15.97
CA GLN A 337 34.10 -28.01 -17.39
C GLN A 337 35.36 -27.80 -18.24
N TRP A 338 36.07 -26.69 -18.02
CA TRP A 338 37.33 -26.41 -18.71
C TRP A 338 38.41 -27.45 -18.41
N MET A 339 38.60 -27.81 -17.13
CA MET A 339 39.53 -28.88 -16.76
C MET A 339 39.10 -30.23 -17.33
N HIS A 340 37.79 -30.52 -17.39
CA HIS A 340 37.27 -31.78 -17.93
C HIS A 340 37.57 -31.94 -19.44
N ALA A 341 37.32 -30.90 -20.24
CA ALA A 341 37.61 -30.91 -21.67
C ALA A 341 39.10 -31.19 -21.95
N TRP A 342 40.01 -30.55 -21.21
CA TRP A 342 41.45 -30.77 -21.37
C TRP A 342 41.97 -32.07 -20.74
N ALA A 343 41.32 -32.60 -19.71
CA ALA A 343 41.64 -33.93 -19.16
C ALA A 343 41.30 -35.07 -20.15
N GLN A 344 40.26 -34.92 -20.98
CA GLN A 344 39.98 -35.86 -22.07
C GLN A 344 41.07 -35.82 -23.14
N VAL A 345 41.63 -34.64 -23.46
CA VAL A 345 42.78 -34.50 -24.37
C VAL A 345 44.01 -35.19 -23.80
N GLU A 346 44.35 -34.95 -22.53
CA GLU A 346 45.52 -35.57 -21.87
C GLU A 346 45.40 -37.10 -21.78
N GLU A 347 44.19 -37.65 -21.64
CA GLU A 347 43.96 -39.09 -21.71
C GLU A 347 44.28 -39.65 -23.11
N GLN A 348 43.81 -38.99 -24.19
CA GLN A 348 44.13 -39.40 -25.56
C GLN A 348 45.60 -39.20 -25.94
N GLU A 349 46.25 -38.13 -25.44
CA GLU A 349 47.71 -37.93 -25.55
C GLU A 349 48.48 -39.05 -24.84
N GLY A 350 48.02 -39.49 -23.66
CA GLY A 350 48.58 -40.63 -22.95
C GLY A 350 48.41 -41.98 -23.67
N HIS A 351 47.35 -42.15 -24.45
CA HIS A 351 47.20 -43.30 -25.36
C HIS A 351 48.16 -43.22 -26.56
N LEU A 352 48.32 -42.04 -27.16
CA LEU A 352 49.30 -41.80 -28.23
C LEU A 352 50.74 -42.05 -27.77
N GLN A 353 51.08 -41.66 -26.55
CA GLN A 353 52.41 -41.92 -25.98
C GLN A 353 52.66 -43.43 -25.84
N LYS A 354 51.70 -44.21 -25.32
CA LYS A 354 51.84 -45.67 -25.22
C LYS A 354 52.09 -46.34 -26.57
N PHE A 355 51.35 -45.98 -27.61
CA PHE A 355 51.59 -46.53 -28.96
C PHE A 355 52.93 -46.07 -29.54
N THR A 356 53.41 -44.87 -29.19
CA THR A 356 54.73 -44.38 -29.57
C THR A 356 55.85 -45.17 -28.86
N ASP A 357 55.72 -45.40 -27.56
CA ASP A 357 56.64 -46.23 -26.77
C ASP A 357 56.67 -47.67 -27.32
N GLU A 358 55.49 -48.30 -27.51
CA GLU A 358 55.36 -49.63 -28.13
C GLU A 358 56.06 -49.71 -29.49
N THR A 359 55.85 -48.71 -30.35
CA THR A 359 56.50 -48.58 -31.68
C THR A 359 58.02 -48.61 -31.53
N THR A 360 58.61 -47.73 -30.71
CA THR A 360 60.08 -47.69 -30.52
C THR A 360 60.65 -49.01 -29.99
N THR A 361 59.92 -49.73 -29.11
CA THR A 361 60.38 -51.05 -28.66
C THR A 361 60.26 -52.14 -29.72
N LEU A 362 59.41 -51.98 -30.73
CA LEU A 362 59.29 -52.89 -31.87
C LEU A 362 60.35 -52.57 -32.95
N GLU A 363 60.63 -51.30 -33.21
CA GLU A 363 61.73 -50.85 -34.07
C GLU A 363 63.08 -51.40 -33.59
N GLU A 364 63.39 -51.27 -32.29
CA GLU A 364 64.64 -51.78 -31.71
C GLU A 364 64.74 -53.31 -31.82
N LYS A 365 63.66 -54.04 -31.53
CA LYS A 365 63.62 -55.51 -31.67
C LYS A 365 63.79 -55.96 -33.11
N LEU A 366 63.16 -55.25 -34.06
CA LEU A 366 63.29 -55.53 -35.49
C LEU A 366 64.73 -55.28 -35.95
N ARG A 367 65.36 -54.18 -35.53
CA ARG A 367 66.77 -53.86 -35.84
C ARG A 367 67.73 -54.96 -35.37
N VAL A 368 67.56 -55.48 -34.16
CA VAL A 368 68.37 -56.60 -33.64
C VAL A 368 68.14 -57.87 -34.47
N LYS A 369 66.88 -58.20 -34.78
CA LYS A 369 66.54 -59.40 -35.57
C LYS A 369 66.96 -59.33 -37.03
N GLU A 370 66.96 -58.15 -37.66
CA GLU A 370 67.52 -57.97 -39.01
C GLU A 370 69.04 -58.24 -39.01
N GLY A 371 69.77 -57.87 -37.94
CA GLY A 371 71.18 -58.26 -37.76
C GLY A 371 71.41 -59.77 -37.55
N GLU A 372 70.52 -60.46 -36.82
CA GLU A 372 70.57 -61.93 -36.67
C GLU A 372 70.33 -62.65 -38.00
N VAL A 373 69.36 -62.19 -38.81
CA VAL A 373 69.04 -62.78 -40.13
C VAL A 373 70.23 -62.70 -41.08
N GLU A 374 70.98 -61.59 -41.06
CA GLU A 374 72.18 -61.43 -41.90
C GLU A 374 73.30 -62.40 -41.47
N ALA A 375 73.56 -62.52 -40.16
CA ALA A 375 74.57 -63.42 -39.62
C ALA A 375 74.28 -64.90 -39.93
N VAL A 376 73.02 -65.34 -39.81
CA VAL A 376 72.59 -66.71 -40.14
C VAL A 376 72.51 -66.94 -41.67
N SER A 377 72.38 -65.87 -42.46
CA SER A 377 72.47 -65.97 -43.92
C SER A 377 73.88 -66.35 -44.39
N GLY A 378 74.91 -65.71 -43.83
CA GLY A 378 76.31 -66.01 -44.16
C GLY A 378 76.76 -67.42 -43.76
N THR A 379 76.26 -67.98 -42.66
CA THR A 379 76.61 -69.36 -42.26
C THR A 379 75.97 -70.41 -43.17
N TYR A 380 74.75 -70.18 -43.65
CA TYR A 380 74.11 -71.04 -44.65
C TYR A 380 74.90 -71.10 -45.96
N GLU A 381 75.37 -69.96 -46.47
CA GLU A 381 76.09 -69.87 -47.75
C GLU A 381 77.45 -70.60 -47.73
N GLY A 382 78.19 -70.51 -46.62
CA GLY A 382 79.42 -71.28 -46.42
C GLY A 382 79.19 -72.80 -46.38
N HIS A 383 78.05 -73.26 -45.85
CA HIS A 383 77.68 -74.67 -45.87
C HIS A 383 77.22 -75.16 -47.26
N ASP A 384 76.62 -74.29 -48.09
CA ASP A 384 76.13 -74.67 -49.41
C ASP A 384 77.28 -74.94 -50.41
N GLN A 385 78.29 -74.05 -50.46
CA GLN A 385 79.51 -74.26 -51.26
C GLN A 385 80.27 -75.52 -50.82
N SER A 386 80.26 -75.81 -49.52
CA SER A 386 80.90 -76.99 -48.94
C SER A 386 80.15 -78.30 -49.23
N LEU A 387 78.89 -78.23 -49.65
CA LEU A 387 78.08 -79.37 -50.08
C LEU A 387 78.27 -79.66 -51.58
N GLU A 388 78.31 -78.63 -52.43
CA GLU A 388 78.49 -78.77 -53.88
C GLU A 388 79.77 -79.52 -54.24
N THR A 389 80.89 -79.14 -53.59
CA THR A 389 82.20 -79.81 -53.73
C THR A 389 82.19 -81.27 -53.28
N ALA A 390 81.36 -81.66 -52.32
CA ALA A 390 81.23 -83.04 -51.86
C ALA A 390 80.40 -83.90 -52.83
N ARG A 391 79.34 -83.34 -53.42
CA ARG A 391 78.45 -84.06 -54.35
C ARG A 391 79.15 -84.50 -55.64
N GLY A 392 80.08 -83.68 -56.17
CA GLY A 392 80.89 -84.04 -57.34
C GLY A 392 81.71 -85.34 -57.18
N LEU A 393 82.06 -85.72 -55.95
CA LEU A 393 82.81 -86.94 -55.66
C LEU A 393 81.94 -88.21 -55.64
N VAL A 394 80.63 -88.08 -55.37
CA VAL A 394 79.70 -89.23 -55.31
C VAL A 394 79.28 -89.69 -56.70
N ALA A 395 79.11 -88.75 -57.65
CA ALA A 395 78.73 -89.04 -59.03
C ALA A 395 79.69 -90.03 -59.72
N GLN A 396 81.01 -89.91 -59.48
CA GLN A 396 82.01 -90.85 -60.01
C GLN A 396 81.94 -92.28 -59.45
N LEU A 397 81.24 -92.48 -58.33
CA LEU A 397 81.15 -93.78 -57.64
C LEU A 397 79.82 -94.50 -57.91
N GLN A 398 78.72 -93.76 -58.11
CA GLN A 398 77.41 -94.33 -58.42
C GLN A 398 77.34 -94.96 -59.82
N ASP A 399 78.14 -94.47 -60.77
CA ASP A 399 78.24 -95.03 -62.13
C ASP A 399 78.76 -96.50 -62.14
N GLN A 400 79.43 -96.93 -61.07
CA GLN A 400 79.94 -98.30 -60.90
C GLN A 400 78.90 -99.27 -60.29
N LEU A 401 77.70 -98.80 -59.90
CA LEU A 401 76.73 -99.58 -59.10
C LEU A 401 75.61 -100.23 -59.92
N GLN A 402 75.37 -99.77 -61.16
CA GLN A 402 74.20 -100.16 -61.97
C GLN A 402 73.97 -101.69 -62.14
N PRO A 403 75.00 -102.54 -62.39
CA PRO A 403 74.77 -103.96 -62.65
C PRO A 403 74.10 -104.73 -61.50
N SER A 404 74.38 -104.39 -60.24
CA SER A 404 73.88 -105.12 -59.08
C SER A 404 72.42 -104.81 -58.72
N ILE A 405 71.87 -103.66 -59.16
CA ILE A 405 70.52 -103.22 -58.77
C ILE A 405 69.44 -104.07 -59.45
N TYR A 406 69.66 -104.44 -60.72
CA TYR A 406 68.69 -105.16 -61.56
C TYR A 406 68.30 -106.55 -61.00
N ALA A 407 69.21 -107.21 -60.28
CA ALA A 407 68.94 -108.51 -59.67
C ALA A 407 67.92 -108.46 -58.51
N HIS A 408 67.96 -107.38 -57.71
CA HIS A 408 67.17 -107.28 -56.48
C HIS A 408 65.69 -106.93 -56.73
N THR A 409 65.40 -106.06 -57.71
CA THR A 409 64.04 -105.53 -57.96
C THR A 409 63.04 -106.65 -58.25
N THR A 410 63.45 -107.62 -59.09
CA THR A 410 62.64 -108.76 -59.54
C THR A 410 62.13 -109.67 -58.41
N ALA A 411 62.77 -109.64 -57.23
CA ALA A 411 62.39 -110.47 -56.09
C ALA A 411 61.34 -109.82 -55.16
N LYS A 412 61.12 -108.50 -55.27
CA LYS A 412 60.34 -107.73 -54.27
C LYS A 412 58.86 -107.62 -54.57
N GLU A 413 58.47 -107.50 -55.85
CA GLU A 413 57.11 -107.16 -56.27
C GLU A 413 56.04 -108.18 -55.83
N GLY A 414 56.44 -109.44 -55.57
CA GLY A 414 55.53 -110.48 -55.08
C GLY A 414 55.10 -110.36 -53.61
N PHE A 415 55.77 -109.56 -52.77
CA PHE A 415 55.53 -109.57 -51.32
C PHE A 415 54.45 -108.58 -50.84
N ASP A 416 54.38 -107.38 -51.41
CA ASP A 416 53.60 -106.28 -50.82
C ASP A 416 52.07 -106.40 -51.05
N GLY A 417 51.61 -107.23 -51.99
CA GLY A 417 50.19 -107.32 -52.39
C GLY A 417 49.22 -107.87 -51.33
N VAL A 418 49.69 -108.68 -50.37
CA VAL A 418 48.81 -109.37 -49.39
C VAL A 418 48.51 -108.52 -48.15
N LYS A 419 49.22 -107.40 -47.95
CA LYS A 419 49.24 -106.67 -46.66
C LYS A 419 48.07 -105.71 -46.44
N SER A 420 47.49 -105.13 -47.50
CA SER A 420 46.60 -103.97 -47.38
C SER A 420 45.18 -104.29 -46.90
N GLN A 421 44.67 -105.51 -47.13
CA GLN A 421 43.25 -105.84 -46.95
C GLN A 421 42.81 -106.08 -45.49
N LEU A 422 43.71 -105.99 -44.52
CA LEU A 422 43.49 -106.47 -43.14
C LEU A 422 43.19 -105.35 -42.12
N LEU A 423 43.24 -104.07 -42.50
CA LEU A 423 43.27 -102.95 -41.55
C LEU A 423 41.92 -102.23 -41.33
N GLU A 424 41.02 -102.22 -42.32
CA GLU A 424 39.86 -101.30 -42.35
C GLU A 424 38.72 -101.73 -41.38
N LEU A 425 38.46 -103.04 -41.25
CA LEU A 425 37.37 -103.67 -40.48
C LEU A 425 37.49 -103.54 -38.94
N LYS A 426 38.08 -102.47 -38.41
CA LYS A 426 38.41 -102.34 -36.97
C LYS A 426 37.98 -101.03 -36.30
N ASN A 427 37.50 -100.04 -37.05
CA ASN A 427 37.20 -98.71 -36.51
C ASN A 427 35.72 -98.46 -36.18
N GLU A 428 34.78 -99.13 -36.86
CA GLU A 428 33.35 -98.79 -36.84
C GLU A 428 32.61 -99.23 -35.55
N GLU A 429 33.09 -100.29 -34.88
CA GLU A 429 32.44 -100.89 -33.70
C GLU A 429 32.24 -99.91 -32.51
N ARG A 430 33.07 -98.86 -32.43
CA ARG A 430 33.28 -98.13 -31.18
C ARG A 430 32.32 -96.96 -30.91
N GLN A 431 31.59 -96.51 -31.93
CA GLN A 431 30.89 -95.21 -31.89
C GLN A 431 29.44 -95.30 -31.36
N ILE A 432 28.71 -96.37 -31.70
CA ILE A 432 27.25 -96.51 -31.46
C ILE A 432 26.86 -96.61 -29.97
N LYS A 433 27.81 -96.91 -29.07
CA LYS A 433 27.53 -97.19 -27.64
C LYS A 433 27.45 -95.95 -26.72
N GLY A 434 27.71 -94.74 -27.23
CA GLY A 434 27.74 -93.52 -26.41
C GLY A 434 26.36 -92.94 -26.10
N ASP A 435 25.54 -92.76 -27.13
CA ASP A 435 24.51 -91.71 -27.14
C ASP A 435 23.23 -92.09 -26.38
N MET A 436 22.94 -93.39 -26.26
CA MET A 436 21.70 -93.90 -25.63
C MET A 436 21.52 -93.53 -24.14
N LYS A 437 22.54 -92.99 -23.47
CA LYS A 437 22.55 -92.80 -22.00
C LYS A 437 22.32 -91.36 -21.53
N GLY A 438 22.10 -90.42 -22.44
CA GLY A 438 21.80 -89.02 -22.09
C GLY A 438 20.34 -88.78 -21.72
N HIS A 439 19.43 -89.24 -22.57
CA HIS A 439 18.03 -88.79 -22.61
C HIS A 439 17.14 -89.25 -21.44
N GLU A 440 17.54 -90.25 -20.64
CA GLU A 440 16.77 -90.70 -19.48
C GLU A 440 16.70 -89.66 -18.33
N LYS A 441 17.60 -88.66 -18.29
CA LYS A 441 17.77 -87.77 -17.13
C LYS A 441 16.96 -86.48 -17.12
N ASP A 442 16.49 -86.00 -18.27
CA ASP A 442 15.81 -84.69 -18.34
C ASP A 442 14.30 -84.76 -18.03
N ILE A 443 13.71 -85.97 -18.11
CA ILE A 443 12.27 -86.20 -17.88
C ILE A 443 11.90 -86.01 -16.41
N ASP A 444 12.71 -86.53 -15.48
CA ASP A 444 12.45 -86.48 -14.03
C ASP A 444 12.44 -85.06 -13.43
N ARG A 445 13.07 -84.09 -14.11
CA ARG A 445 13.17 -82.70 -13.60
C ARG A 445 11.85 -81.94 -13.75
N LEU A 446 11.19 -82.07 -14.90
CA LEU A 446 10.02 -81.26 -15.27
C LEU A 446 8.75 -81.63 -14.48
N SER A 447 8.68 -82.83 -13.93
CA SER A 447 7.52 -83.31 -13.16
C SER A 447 7.41 -82.73 -11.74
N ALA A 448 8.48 -82.13 -11.20
CA ALA A 448 8.47 -81.55 -9.85
C ALA A 448 7.80 -80.16 -9.79
N GLU A 449 8.15 -79.27 -10.73
CA GLU A 449 7.77 -77.85 -10.69
C GLU A 449 6.26 -77.61 -10.90
N ILE A 450 5.57 -78.52 -11.60
CA ILE A 450 4.13 -78.45 -11.86
C ILE A 450 3.29 -78.73 -10.59
N LEU A 451 3.86 -79.39 -9.58
CA LEU A 451 3.15 -79.72 -8.33
C LEU A 451 3.07 -78.52 -7.36
N GLU A 452 4.05 -77.61 -7.41
CA GLU A 452 4.23 -76.56 -6.40
C GLU A 452 3.23 -75.40 -6.55
N GLU A 453 3.06 -74.83 -7.75
CA GLU A 453 2.11 -73.72 -7.96
C GLU A 453 0.63 -74.15 -7.87
N ARG A 454 0.32 -75.45 -7.99
CA ARG A 454 -1.06 -75.95 -7.73
C ARG A 454 -1.46 -75.83 -6.26
N ALA A 455 -0.51 -75.87 -5.33
CA ALA A 455 -0.79 -75.74 -3.89
C ALA A 455 -1.01 -74.29 -3.41
N ARG A 456 -0.69 -73.29 -4.25
CA ARG A 456 -0.68 -71.87 -3.86
C ARG A 456 -2.04 -71.16 -4.00
N LEU A 457 -2.95 -71.72 -4.80
CA LEU A 457 -4.21 -71.05 -5.19
C LEU A 457 -5.41 -71.39 -4.29
N GLU A 458 -5.36 -72.42 -3.45
CA GLU A 458 -6.51 -72.87 -2.63
C GLU A 458 -6.65 -72.16 -1.26
N GLY A 459 -5.90 -71.08 -1.02
CA GLY A 459 -5.66 -70.56 0.34
C GLY A 459 -6.46 -69.35 0.84
N ALA A 460 -7.26 -68.66 0.01
CA ALA A 460 -7.58 -67.24 0.27
C ALA A 460 -9.00 -66.72 -0.08
N GLU A 461 -10.06 -67.51 0.11
CA GLU A 461 -11.44 -66.98 0.06
C GLU A 461 -12.27 -67.34 1.31
N GLY A 462 -13.02 -66.37 1.84
CA GLY A 462 -14.05 -66.59 2.87
C GLY A 462 -14.01 -65.65 4.08
N ALA A 463 -12.88 -65.56 4.79
CA ALA A 463 -12.84 -64.92 6.12
C ALA A 463 -12.51 -63.41 6.14
N GLU A 464 -11.51 -62.97 5.35
CA GLU A 464 -11.02 -61.59 5.40
C GLU A 464 -12.05 -60.55 4.93
N HIS A 465 -12.86 -60.88 3.92
CA HIS A 465 -13.79 -59.91 3.30
C HIS A 465 -14.82 -59.39 4.32
N THR A 466 -15.35 -60.27 5.16
CA THR A 466 -16.32 -59.93 6.22
C THR A 466 -15.69 -59.03 7.29
N GLN A 467 -14.45 -59.32 7.72
CA GLN A 467 -13.75 -58.51 8.72
C GLN A 467 -13.41 -57.10 8.22
N ARG A 468 -13.11 -56.95 6.91
CA ARG A 468 -12.85 -55.63 6.29
C ARG A 468 -14.11 -54.76 6.23
N LEU A 469 -15.30 -55.36 6.10
CA LEU A 469 -16.57 -54.62 6.17
C LEU A 469 -16.89 -54.12 7.58
N GLU A 470 -16.65 -54.93 8.63
CA GLU A 470 -16.82 -54.50 10.02
C GLU A 470 -15.83 -53.38 10.41
N GLU A 471 -14.57 -53.45 9.95
CA GLU A 471 -13.57 -52.41 10.15
C GLU A 471 -13.94 -51.09 9.43
N LEU A 472 -14.50 -51.17 8.21
CA LEU A 472 -14.99 -50.01 7.46
C LEU A 472 -16.11 -49.27 8.22
N GLU A 473 -17.05 -50.00 8.82
CA GLU A 473 -18.13 -49.40 9.63
C GLU A 473 -17.59 -48.77 10.92
N ARG A 474 -16.60 -49.40 11.57
CA ARG A 474 -15.91 -48.81 12.74
C ARG A 474 -15.14 -47.53 12.39
N LEU A 475 -14.48 -47.49 11.23
CA LEU A 475 -13.76 -46.30 10.76
C LEU A 475 -14.72 -45.14 10.45
N LYS A 476 -15.89 -45.41 9.87
CA LYS A 476 -16.91 -44.39 9.62
C LYS A 476 -17.45 -43.77 10.91
N SER A 477 -17.71 -44.58 11.95
CA SER A 477 -18.08 -44.08 13.28
C SER A 477 -17.02 -43.13 13.89
N ALA A 478 -15.73 -43.39 13.66
CA ALA A 478 -14.66 -42.52 14.14
C ALA A 478 -14.58 -41.16 13.42
N VAL A 479 -15.10 -41.04 12.19
CA VAL A 479 -15.22 -39.76 11.47
C VAL A 479 -16.30 -38.88 12.10
N ASP A 480 -17.44 -39.47 12.48
CA ASP A 480 -18.54 -38.75 13.13
C ASP A 480 -18.14 -38.22 14.52
N ASP A 481 -17.46 -39.03 15.34
CA ASP A 481 -16.89 -38.61 16.62
C ASP A 481 -15.91 -37.43 16.44
N ALA A 482 -15.04 -37.48 15.43
CA ALA A 482 -14.10 -36.40 15.13
C ALA A 482 -14.82 -35.10 14.69
N ALA A 483 -15.88 -35.21 13.89
CA ALA A 483 -16.71 -34.08 13.49
C ALA A 483 -17.42 -33.43 14.69
N GLN A 484 -17.95 -34.23 15.62
CA GLN A 484 -18.62 -33.73 16.82
C GLN A 484 -17.64 -33.05 17.80
N ILE A 485 -16.41 -33.54 17.91
CA ILE A 485 -15.31 -32.89 18.66
C ILE A 485 -14.92 -31.54 18.02
N GLN A 486 -14.90 -31.45 16.69
CA GLN A 486 -14.62 -30.18 16.00
C GLN A 486 -15.75 -29.15 16.22
N SER A 487 -17.01 -29.55 16.01
CA SER A 487 -18.16 -28.66 16.17
C SER A 487 -18.36 -28.14 17.59
N THR A 488 -18.01 -28.92 18.62
CA THR A 488 -18.09 -28.48 20.03
C THR A 488 -16.95 -27.51 20.39
N HIS A 489 -15.74 -27.76 19.90
CA HIS A 489 -14.56 -26.91 20.13
C HIS A 489 -14.78 -25.47 19.64
N ASP A 490 -15.24 -25.30 18.40
CA ASP A 490 -15.38 -23.99 17.74
C ASP A 490 -16.34 -23.02 18.46
N SER A 491 -17.32 -23.56 19.19
CA SER A 491 -18.27 -22.74 19.99
C SER A 491 -17.60 -21.82 21.03
N THR A 492 -16.41 -22.17 21.52
CA THR A 492 -15.72 -21.43 22.58
C THR A 492 -14.80 -20.32 22.08
N PHE A 493 -14.51 -20.25 20.78
CA PHE A 493 -13.58 -19.28 20.17
C PHE A 493 -13.98 -17.82 20.46
N SER A 494 -15.28 -17.50 20.36
CA SER A 494 -15.81 -16.14 20.53
C SER A 494 -15.50 -15.52 21.90
N GLY A 495 -15.35 -16.34 22.95
CA GLY A 495 -14.97 -15.86 24.28
C GLY A 495 -13.51 -15.41 24.36
N LEU A 496 -12.60 -16.21 23.77
CA LEU A 496 -11.16 -15.93 23.77
C LEU A 496 -10.82 -14.71 22.88
N GLU A 497 -11.49 -14.55 21.76
CA GLU A 497 -11.28 -13.43 20.85
C GLU A 497 -11.73 -12.08 21.46
N LYS A 498 -12.86 -12.07 22.19
CA LYS A 498 -13.30 -10.90 22.97
C LYS A 498 -12.31 -10.55 24.07
N ALA A 499 -11.80 -11.54 24.81
CA ALA A 499 -10.80 -11.34 25.85
C ALA A 499 -9.47 -10.78 25.30
N ARG A 500 -9.05 -11.21 24.11
CA ARG A 500 -7.92 -10.60 23.39
C ARG A 500 -8.22 -9.13 23.07
N ALA A 501 -9.34 -8.84 22.41
CA ALA A 501 -9.68 -7.48 21.97
C ALA A 501 -9.79 -6.48 23.15
N GLU A 502 -10.25 -6.93 24.32
CA GLU A 502 -10.30 -6.12 25.55
C GLU A 502 -8.90 -5.83 26.10
N ALA A 503 -7.99 -6.81 26.10
CA ALA A 503 -6.59 -6.62 26.51
C ALA A 503 -5.82 -5.71 25.54
N GLU A 504 -6.09 -5.83 24.24
CA GLU A 504 -5.47 -5.06 23.17
C GLU A 504 -5.88 -3.58 23.25
N ARG A 505 -7.18 -3.28 23.45
CA ARG A 505 -7.67 -1.92 23.72
C ARG A 505 -7.00 -1.29 24.93
N ARG A 506 -6.97 -1.98 26.08
CA ARG A 506 -6.32 -1.47 27.31
C ARG A 506 -4.84 -1.13 27.11
N GLN A 507 -4.12 -1.87 26.26
CA GLN A 507 -2.73 -1.54 25.93
C GLN A 507 -2.64 -0.26 25.08
N VAL A 508 -3.51 -0.09 24.09
CA VAL A 508 -3.56 1.11 23.24
C VAL A 508 -3.92 2.35 24.06
N ASP A 509 -4.92 2.25 24.94
CA ASP A 509 -5.35 3.36 25.81
C ASP A 509 -4.24 3.84 26.77
N ALA A 510 -3.30 2.95 27.14
CA ALA A 510 -2.18 3.27 28.03
C ALA A 510 -0.96 3.89 27.31
N GLN A 511 -0.81 3.66 26.00
CA GLN A 511 0.36 4.09 25.23
C GLN A 511 0.63 5.61 25.28
N PRO A 512 -0.37 6.51 25.15
CA PRO A 512 -0.12 7.97 25.20
C PRO A 512 0.48 8.43 26.54
N SER A 513 0.15 7.77 27.65
CA SER A 513 0.68 8.10 28.99
C SER A 513 2.20 7.90 29.06
N VAL A 514 2.71 6.82 28.46
CA VAL A 514 4.14 6.53 28.37
C VAL A 514 4.85 7.57 27.49
N GLU A 515 4.24 7.97 26.38
CA GLU A 515 4.82 8.98 25.48
C GLU A 515 4.85 10.38 26.09
N ASP A 516 3.82 10.75 26.86
CA ASP A 516 3.77 11.98 27.66
C ASP A 516 4.87 12.01 28.73
N ALA A 517 5.07 10.91 29.45
CA ALA A 517 6.16 10.78 30.43
C ALA A 517 7.55 10.88 29.75
N LYS A 518 7.75 10.22 28.61
CA LYS A 518 8.99 10.31 27.82
C LYS A 518 9.25 11.72 27.29
N ARG A 519 8.20 12.47 26.92
CA ARG A 519 8.32 13.88 26.52
C ARG A 519 8.82 14.75 27.69
N ARG A 520 8.18 14.67 28.85
CA ARG A 520 8.55 15.44 30.06
C ARG A 520 9.97 15.12 30.54
N LEU A 521 10.40 13.86 30.48
CA LEU A 521 11.77 13.49 30.84
C LEU A 521 12.81 14.12 29.90
N ARG A 522 12.58 14.09 28.58
CA ARG A 522 13.48 14.75 27.61
C ARG A 522 13.54 16.27 27.82
N GLU A 523 12.41 16.91 28.10
CA GLU A 523 12.33 18.35 28.39
C GLU A 523 13.17 18.72 29.63
N ALA A 524 13.03 17.96 30.72
CA ALA A 524 13.83 18.16 31.94
C ALA A 524 15.33 17.88 31.72
N GLN A 525 15.67 16.82 30.98
CA GLN A 525 17.07 16.50 30.64
C GLN A 525 17.72 17.61 29.79
N LEU A 526 17.01 18.16 28.80
CA LEU A 526 17.50 19.28 27.99
C LEU A 526 17.65 20.57 28.80
N ALA A 527 16.79 20.84 29.78
CA ALA A 527 16.94 21.98 30.70
C ALA A 527 18.18 21.84 31.60
N LEU A 528 18.40 20.63 32.15
CA LEU A 528 19.60 20.30 32.93
C LEU A 528 20.88 20.41 32.07
N GLN A 529 20.87 19.87 30.86
CA GLN A 529 22.00 19.91 29.91
C GLN A 529 22.36 21.35 29.55
N ARG A 530 21.40 22.18 29.11
CA ARG A 530 21.63 23.62 28.82
C ARG A 530 22.23 24.36 30.01
N THR A 531 21.76 24.06 31.23
CA THR A 531 22.28 24.67 32.46
C THR A 531 23.73 24.27 32.72
N GLN A 532 24.10 23.00 32.48
CA GLN A 532 25.47 22.49 32.62
C GLN A 532 26.41 22.99 31.53
N GLU A 533 26.00 22.99 30.27
CA GLU A 533 26.80 23.38 29.10
C GLU A 533 27.03 24.90 29.00
N SER A 534 26.13 25.72 29.56
CA SER A 534 26.32 27.17 29.62
C SER A 534 27.68 27.51 30.26
N GLN A 535 28.55 28.22 29.55
CA GLN A 535 29.87 28.59 30.08
C GLN A 535 29.80 29.68 31.16
N GLY A 536 28.60 30.16 31.50
CA GLY A 536 28.38 31.19 32.52
C GLY A 536 28.95 32.54 32.11
N ARG A 537 28.98 32.85 30.81
CA ARG A 537 29.46 34.15 30.34
C ARG A 537 28.42 35.20 30.74
N GLU A 538 28.90 36.33 31.22
CA GLU A 538 28.09 37.35 31.93
C GLU A 538 26.89 37.90 31.15
N PHE A 539 26.80 37.63 29.84
CA PHE A 539 25.75 38.11 28.95
C PHE A 539 24.97 36.98 28.22
N ASP A 540 25.15 35.70 28.55
CA ASP A 540 24.51 34.58 27.82
C ASP A 540 22.96 34.62 27.83
N GLY A 541 22.34 35.23 28.85
CA GLY A 541 20.88 35.45 28.93
C GLY A 541 20.35 36.67 28.15
N TYR A 542 21.23 37.49 27.57
CA TYR A 542 20.89 38.78 26.95
C TYR A 542 21.00 38.72 25.41
N PRO A 543 20.48 39.72 24.67
CA PRO A 543 20.71 39.83 23.23
C PRO A 543 22.20 39.76 22.89
N HIS A 544 22.59 39.04 21.84
CA HIS A 544 24.00 38.76 21.50
C HIS A 544 24.89 40.02 21.39
N ALA A 545 24.33 41.15 20.96
CA ALA A 545 25.03 42.44 20.87
C ALA A 545 25.25 43.14 22.24
N MET A 546 24.61 42.68 23.33
CA MET A 546 24.66 43.31 24.66
C MET A 546 26.09 43.41 25.22
N ALA A 547 26.90 42.35 25.04
CA ALA A 547 28.30 42.37 25.48
C ALA A 547 29.13 43.44 24.74
N ASN A 548 28.84 43.69 23.46
CA ASN A 548 29.48 44.74 22.68
C ASN A 548 28.94 46.13 23.03
N LEU A 549 27.64 46.26 23.30
CA LEU A 549 27.01 47.48 23.81
C LEU A 549 27.59 47.92 25.15
N VAL A 550 27.69 47.01 26.13
CA VAL A 550 28.29 47.32 27.45
C VAL A 550 29.76 47.66 27.31
N ARG A 551 30.52 47.00 26.41
CA ARG A 551 31.91 47.37 26.10
C ARG A 551 32.00 48.79 25.50
N ALA A 552 31.08 49.17 24.62
CA ALA A 552 31.01 50.51 24.04
C ALA A 552 30.68 51.58 25.09
N ILE A 553 29.69 51.34 25.95
CA ILE A 553 29.31 52.21 27.07
C ILE A 553 30.47 52.41 28.04
N ASN A 554 31.26 51.36 28.28
CA ASN A 554 32.45 51.40 29.14
C ASN A 554 33.64 52.15 28.51
N GLY A 555 33.73 52.24 27.18
CA GLY A 555 34.79 52.95 26.45
C GLY A 555 34.45 54.39 26.06
N GLU A 556 33.18 54.80 26.15
CA GLU A 556 32.74 56.18 25.95
C GLU A 556 33.06 57.05 27.17
N THR A 557 33.61 58.25 26.94
CA THR A 557 34.07 59.17 28.00
C THR A 557 33.17 60.40 28.17
N ARG A 558 32.25 60.66 27.23
CA ARG A 558 31.40 61.88 27.21
C ARG A 558 30.15 61.81 28.10
N TRP A 559 30.06 60.82 28.99
CA TRP A 559 28.96 60.69 29.94
C TRP A 559 28.99 61.81 31.00
N ARG A 560 27.86 62.48 31.24
CA ARG A 560 27.69 63.30 32.45
C ARG A 560 27.45 62.42 33.68
N SER A 561 26.73 61.33 33.49
CA SER A 561 26.41 60.33 34.49
C SER A 561 26.27 58.96 33.80
N LYS A 562 27.23 58.06 34.05
CA LYS A 562 27.34 56.80 33.32
C LYS A 562 26.07 55.95 33.48
N PRO A 563 25.44 55.47 32.39
CA PRO A 563 24.19 54.73 32.47
C PRO A 563 24.37 53.38 33.18
N VAL A 564 23.40 53.03 34.02
CA VAL A 564 23.40 51.81 34.83
C VAL A 564 22.60 50.72 34.10
N GLY A 565 23.23 49.59 33.81
CA GLY A 565 22.57 48.43 33.21
C GLY A 565 23.52 47.40 32.61
N PRO A 566 22.98 46.31 32.00
CA PRO A 566 21.54 46.02 31.93
C PRO A 566 20.98 45.67 33.32
N ILE A 567 19.72 46.05 33.60
CA ILE A 567 19.10 45.98 34.93
C ILE A 567 19.28 44.61 35.63
N GLY A 568 19.13 43.50 34.92
CA GLY A 568 19.23 42.14 35.51
C GLY A 568 20.59 41.87 36.17
N ARG A 569 21.68 42.48 35.67
CA ARG A 569 23.03 42.41 36.26
C ARG A 569 23.04 42.90 37.71
N HIS A 570 22.15 43.80 38.08
CA HIS A 570 22.09 44.44 39.40
C HIS A 570 21.15 43.73 40.38
N ILE A 571 20.57 42.59 39.99
CA ILE A 571 19.60 41.81 40.78
C ILE A 571 20.17 40.43 41.08
N ARG A 572 20.10 40.00 42.34
CA ARG A 572 20.28 38.61 42.78
C ARG A 572 19.00 38.13 43.46
N LEU A 573 18.58 36.91 43.17
CA LEU A 573 17.42 36.27 43.78
C LEU A 573 17.81 35.49 45.05
N SER A 574 17.08 35.70 46.14
CA SER A 574 17.32 35.07 47.45
C SER A 574 16.51 33.78 47.67
N ASN A 575 15.37 33.60 46.98
CA ASN A 575 14.63 32.34 46.93
C ASN A 575 14.41 31.91 45.47
N MET A 576 14.98 30.78 45.08
CA MET A 576 14.97 30.26 43.70
C MET A 576 13.65 29.60 43.27
N ASP A 577 12.73 29.29 44.19
CA ASP A 577 11.38 28.75 43.89
C ASP A 577 10.62 29.58 42.83
N TRP A 578 10.90 30.88 42.80
CA TRP A 578 10.22 31.90 42.00
C TRP A 578 11.00 32.33 40.75
N GLN A 579 12.16 31.74 40.47
CA GLN A 579 13.11 32.27 39.51
C GLN A 579 12.54 32.37 38.09
N ARG A 580 12.00 31.27 37.57
CA ARG A 580 11.51 31.19 36.18
C ARG A 580 10.31 32.12 35.95
N GLN A 581 9.47 32.27 36.97
CA GLN A 581 8.29 33.13 36.94
C GLN A 581 8.69 34.62 37.03
N LEU A 582 9.70 34.97 37.83
CA LEU A 582 10.20 36.35 37.95
C LEU A 582 11.00 36.81 36.73
N GLU A 583 11.86 35.95 36.14
CA GLU A 583 12.50 36.20 34.84
C GLU A 583 11.46 36.53 33.75
N ARG A 584 10.40 35.71 33.66
CA ARG A 584 9.29 35.97 32.73
C ARG A 584 8.55 37.27 33.04
N THR A 585 8.28 37.53 34.31
CA THR A 585 7.49 38.68 34.79
C THR A 585 8.18 40.01 34.56
N PHE A 586 9.49 40.10 34.79
CA PHE A 586 10.26 41.32 34.49
C PHE A 586 10.49 41.51 32.99
N GLY A 587 10.54 40.42 32.21
CA GLY A 587 10.59 40.47 30.75
C GLY A 587 11.73 41.35 30.25
N ARG A 588 11.44 42.28 29.32
CA ARG A 588 12.45 43.20 28.74
C ARG A 588 13.02 44.23 29.73
N VAL A 589 12.43 44.41 30.91
CA VAL A 589 12.97 45.37 31.90
C VAL A 589 14.36 44.94 32.37
N LEU A 590 14.66 43.63 32.43
CA LEU A 590 16.00 43.15 32.80
C LEU A 590 17.08 43.53 31.78
N GLU A 591 16.72 43.73 30.52
CA GLU A 591 17.64 44.10 29.42
C GLU A 591 17.87 45.63 29.33
N SER A 592 17.11 46.42 30.10
CA SER A 592 17.09 47.88 30.00
C SER A 592 18.24 48.58 30.74
N PHE A 593 18.46 49.85 30.42
CA PHE A 593 19.43 50.74 31.07
C PHE A 593 18.76 51.95 31.71
N ILE A 594 19.39 52.55 32.72
CA ILE A 594 18.92 53.75 33.43
C ILE A 594 19.93 54.88 33.26
N CYS A 595 19.48 56.01 32.71
CA CYS A 595 20.19 57.30 32.70
C CYS A 595 19.64 58.20 33.82
N THR A 596 20.41 59.22 34.25
CA THR A 596 19.93 60.23 35.22
C THR A 596 19.46 61.53 34.57
N ASN A 597 19.74 61.72 33.28
CA ASN A 597 19.41 62.94 32.53
C ASN A 597 19.15 62.65 31.04
N LYS A 598 18.68 63.67 30.31
CA LYS A 598 18.24 63.57 28.92
C LYS A 598 19.39 63.50 27.90
N GLU A 599 20.54 64.11 28.18
CA GLU A 599 21.68 64.14 27.26
C GLU A 599 22.35 62.77 27.18
N ASP A 600 22.61 62.14 28.33
CA ASP A 600 23.13 60.77 28.37
C ASP A 600 22.14 59.77 27.75
N GLN A 601 20.82 60.00 27.83
CA GLN A 601 19.83 59.18 27.13
C GLN A 601 19.98 59.24 25.60
N ILE A 602 20.28 60.42 25.06
CA ILE A 602 20.49 60.63 23.62
C ILE A 602 21.82 59.99 23.18
N LEU A 603 22.90 60.21 23.94
CA LEU A 603 24.20 59.58 23.68
C LEU A 603 24.12 58.05 23.70
N LEU A 604 23.43 57.49 24.69
CA LEU A 604 23.20 56.05 24.80
C LEU A 604 22.37 55.52 23.62
N SER A 605 21.32 56.23 23.18
CA SER A 605 20.54 55.84 22.00
C SER A 605 21.38 55.83 20.71
N GLN A 606 22.31 56.77 20.54
CA GLN A 606 23.25 56.78 19.40
C GLN A 606 24.21 55.56 19.43
N ILE A 607 24.70 55.19 20.63
CA ILE A 607 25.59 54.03 20.80
C ILE A 607 24.83 52.71 20.59
N MET A 608 23.60 52.59 21.09
CA MET A 608 22.70 51.45 20.84
C MET A 608 22.45 51.23 19.35
N LYS A 609 22.17 52.30 18.60
CA LYS A 609 22.00 52.23 17.14
C LYS A 609 23.27 51.80 16.42
N ARG A 610 24.44 52.34 16.80
CA ARG A 610 25.75 51.94 16.24
C ARG A 610 26.05 50.46 16.48
N MET A 611 25.70 49.94 17.66
CA MET A 611 25.95 48.54 18.04
C MET A 611 24.77 47.59 17.74
N GLN A 612 23.77 48.03 16.96
CA GLN A 612 22.58 47.26 16.59
C GLN A 612 21.90 46.56 17.79
N CYS A 613 21.84 47.25 18.93
CA CYS A 613 21.35 46.73 20.20
C CYS A 613 20.37 47.72 20.84
N GLU A 614 19.18 47.84 20.26
CA GLU A 614 18.12 48.70 20.79
C GLU A 614 17.38 48.01 21.95
N VAL A 615 17.56 48.54 23.16
CA VAL A 615 16.84 48.13 24.38
C VAL A 615 16.26 49.36 25.07
N GLN A 616 15.35 49.15 26.04
CA GLN A 616 14.67 50.25 26.71
C GLN A 616 15.66 51.09 27.55
N ILE A 617 15.53 52.42 27.48
CA ILE A 617 16.25 53.36 28.34
C ILE A 617 15.25 54.07 29.24
N PHE A 618 15.43 53.96 30.55
CA PHE A 618 14.72 54.74 31.56
C PHE A 618 15.51 55.99 31.95
N ILE A 619 14.82 57.02 32.41
CA ILE A 619 15.43 58.16 33.11
C ILE A 619 14.92 58.12 34.55
N GLY A 620 15.84 58.07 35.52
CA GLY A 620 15.51 57.87 36.94
C GLY A 620 16.47 58.56 37.90
N ASP A 621 16.02 58.73 39.14
CA ASP A 621 16.75 59.42 40.21
C ASP A 621 17.31 58.40 41.22
N ALA A 622 18.54 58.65 41.69
CA ALA A 622 19.24 57.80 42.66
C ALA A 622 18.81 58.06 44.12
N ARG A 623 18.08 59.15 44.41
CA ARG A 623 17.50 59.42 45.73
C ARG A 623 16.62 58.24 46.17
N PRO A 624 16.89 57.58 47.31
CA PRO A 624 16.17 56.37 47.71
C PRO A 624 14.65 56.60 47.86
N LEU A 625 13.84 55.76 47.22
CA LEU A 625 12.39 55.77 47.44
C LEU A 625 12.05 55.13 48.79
N ASP A 626 11.33 55.89 49.62
CA ASP A 626 10.75 55.39 50.87
C ASP A 626 9.58 54.44 50.61
N THR A 627 9.71 53.19 51.07
CA THR A 627 8.68 52.14 51.03
C THR A 627 7.99 51.92 52.39
N THR A 628 8.38 52.67 53.42
CA THR A 628 7.80 52.57 54.77
C THR A 628 6.28 52.76 54.72
N GLY A 629 5.54 51.82 55.32
CA GLY A 629 4.07 51.84 55.33
C GLY A 629 3.38 51.53 53.98
N LYS A 630 4.16 51.31 52.89
CA LYS A 630 3.65 50.92 51.56
C LYS A 630 3.80 49.44 51.26
N GLU A 631 4.60 48.70 52.00
CA GLU A 631 4.71 47.24 51.88
C GLU A 631 3.59 46.50 52.67
N PRO A 632 3.26 45.24 52.32
CA PRO A 632 2.45 44.34 53.15
C PRO A 632 3.07 44.06 54.52
N ARG A 633 2.27 43.47 55.43
CA ARG A 633 2.71 43.06 56.76
C ARG A 633 3.89 42.07 56.74
N GLU A 634 4.58 41.97 57.86
CA GLU A 634 5.59 40.94 58.08
C GLU A 634 4.95 39.53 58.02
N GLY A 635 5.68 38.56 57.49
CA GLY A 635 5.17 37.22 57.19
C GLY A 635 4.50 37.04 55.81
N ILE A 636 4.45 38.10 54.97
CA ILE A 636 4.15 37.96 53.53
C ILE A 636 5.43 38.28 52.74
N ASP A 637 5.87 37.31 51.93
CA ASP A 637 6.97 37.50 51.00
C ASP A 637 6.52 38.41 49.84
N THR A 638 7.34 39.41 49.52
CA THR A 638 7.17 40.25 48.33
C THR A 638 8.35 40.13 47.39
N VAL A 639 8.15 40.51 46.13
CA VAL A 639 9.22 40.51 45.13
C VAL A 639 10.40 41.40 45.56
N LEU A 640 10.16 42.49 46.28
CA LEU A 640 11.23 43.30 46.88
C LEU A 640 11.98 42.56 48.00
N ARG A 641 11.30 41.76 48.82
CA ARG A 641 11.90 41.03 49.96
C ARG A 641 12.73 39.81 49.52
N VAL A 642 12.35 39.15 48.43
CA VAL A 642 13.12 38.00 47.88
C VAL A 642 14.25 38.41 46.93
N LEU A 643 14.48 39.70 46.68
CA LEU A 643 15.53 40.20 45.78
C LEU A 643 16.58 41.04 46.52
N THR A 644 17.84 40.69 46.33
CA THR A 644 18.99 41.53 46.69
C THR A 644 19.37 42.39 45.47
N ILE A 645 19.20 43.72 45.57
CA ILE A 645 19.46 44.66 44.47
C ILE A 645 20.66 45.54 44.83
N ASP A 646 21.73 45.51 44.02
CA ASP A 646 23.01 46.15 44.35
C ASP A 646 23.12 47.63 43.94
N ASN A 647 22.09 48.20 43.29
CA ASN A 647 22.09 49.60 42.85
C ASN A 647 20.76 50.32 43.19
N PRO A 648 20.79 51.49 43.88
CA PRO A 648 19.58 52.26 44.23
C PRO A 648 18.72 52.70 43.03
N LEU A 649 19.32 53.06 41.89
CA LEU A 649 18.57 53.41 40.68
C LEU A 649 17.73 52.22 40.20
N VAL A 650 18.30 51.01 40.25
CA VAL A 650 17.61 49.78 39.83
C VAL A 650 16.51 49.41 40.81
N ARG A 651 16.75 49.53 42.13
CA ARG A 651 15.69 49.36 43.15
C ARG A 651 14.53 50.31 42.89
N ASN A 652 14.82 51.60 42.73
CA ASN A 652 13.82 52.64 42.48
C ASN A 652 13.02 52.35 41.20
N GLN A 653 13.68 52.00 40.10
CA GLN A 653 13.03 51.77 38.81
C GLN A 653 12.14 50.51 38.81
N LEU A 654 12.52 49.45 39.53
CA LEU A 654 11.70 48.25 39.68
C LEU A 654 10.48 48.49 40.58
N ILE A 655 10.61 49.31 41.63
CA ILE A 655 9.46 49.75 42.44
C ILE A 655 8.49 50.55 41.56
N ILE A 656 8.98 51.56 40.82
CA ILE A 656 8.14 52.41 39.95
C ILE A 656 7.44 51.61 38.84
N ASN A 657 8.18 50.77 38.10
CA ASN A 657 7.65 50.11 36.90
C ASN A 657 6.93 48.79 37.16
N GLN A 658 7.28 48.06 38.23
CA GLN A 658 6.82 46.69 38.47
C GLN A 658 6.16 46.50 39.85
N GLY A 659 6.18 47.53 40.72
CA GLY A 659 5.49 47.51 42.02
C GLY A 659 5.99 46.41 42.96
N ILE A 660 7.28 46.10 42.93
CA ILE A 660 7.87 44.95 43.63
C ILE A 660 7.70 44.98 45.16
N ASP A 661 7.49 46.16 45.73
CA ASP A 661 7.11 46.40 47.13
C ASP A 661 5.68 45.96 47.47
N GLN A 662 4.78 45.95 46.47
CA GLN A 662 3.35 45.62 46.58
C GLN A 662 2.95 44.36 45.79
N PHE A 663 3.94 43.59 45.34
CA PHE A 663 3.81 42.33 44.62
C PHE A 663 4.13 41.18 45.58
N ALA A 664 3.11 40.46 46.03
CA ALA A 664 3.22 39.37 47.00
C ALA A 664 3.37 37.98 46.34
N LEU A 665 4.03 37.07 47.06
CA LEU A 665 4.32 35.70 46.62
C LEU A 665 3.73 34.70 47.63
N PHE A 666 2.99 33.70 47.16
CA PHE A 666 2.29 32.73 48.01
C PHE A 666 2.53 31.30 47.54
N LYS A 667 2.82 30.39 48.47
CA LYS A 667 3.11 28.97 48.14
C LYS A 667 1.91 28.22 47.56
N THR A 668 0.68 28.66 47.83
CA THR A 668 -0.55 28.02 47.36
C THR A 668 -1.44 28.98 46.57
N ARG A 669 -2.09 28.49 45.51
CA ARG A 669 -3.05 29.26 44.70
C ARG A 669 -4.25 29.79 45.50
N LYS A 670 -4.75 28.97 46.44
CA LYS A 670 -5.86 29.35 47.33
C LYS A 670 -5.49 30.58 48.15
N ASP A 671 -4.30 30.58 48.75
CA ASP A 671 -3.80 31.66 49.60
C ASP A 671 -3.61 32.95 48.81
N ALA A 672 -3.03 32.88 47.61
CA ALA A 672 -2.89 34.04 46.71
C ALA A 672 -4.24 34.65 46.34
N GLN A 673 -5.20 33.81 45.93
CA GLN A 673 -6.53 34.23 45.53
C GLN A 673 -7.31 34.85 46.70
N HIS A 674 -7.25 34.20 47.87
CA HIS A 674 -7.89 34.66 49.10
C HIS A 674 -7.32 35.99 49.60
N ALA A 675 -5.99 36.14 49.60
CA ALA A 675 -5.34 37.39 50.01
C ALA A 675 -5.71 38.57 49.11
N ILE A 676 -5.81 38.37 47.79
CA ILE A 676 -6.00 39.48 46.84
C ILE A 676 -7.46 39.83 46.54
N TYR A 677 -8.37 38.85 46.47
CA TYR A 677 -9.78 39.10 46.14
C TYR A 677 -10.71 39.10 47.35
N ASP A 678 -10.50 38.19 48.30
CA ASP A 678 -11.46 37.98 49.40
C ASP A 678 -11.12 38.89 50.59
N VAL A 679 -9.92 38.73 51.16
CA VAL A 679 -9.38 39.52 52.28
C VAL A 679 -8.95 40.93 51.84
N LYS A 680 -8.51 41.08 50.58
CA LYS A 680 -8.01 42.35 50.00
C LYS A 680 -6.86 42.93 50.84
N GLU A 681 -5.91 42.07 51.20
CA GLU A 681 -4.77 42.31 52.09
C GLU A 681 -4.10 43.68 51.82
N ARG A 682 -3.89 44.45 52.89
CA ARG A 682 -3.39 45.82 52.78
C ARG A 682 -2.04 45.83 52.07
N ASN A 683 -1.87 46.79 51.17
CA ASN A 683 -0.66 47.00 50.37
C ASN A 683 -0.30 45.89 49.36
N VAL A 684 -1.16 44.88 49.15
CA VAL A 684 -1.01 43.91 48.05
C VAL A 684 -1.79 44.38 46.81
N LYS A 685 -1.09 44.62 45.70
CA LYS A 685 -1.69 44.94 44.39
C LYS A 685 -1.68 43.77 43.41
N ILE A 686 -0.62 42.96 43.48
CA ILE A 686 -0.38 41.80 42.62
C ILE A 686 -0.02 40.63 43.54
N ALA A 687 -0.53 39.43 43.25
CA ALA A 687 -0.15 38.20 43.93
C ALA A 687 0.28 37.14 42.91
N MET A 688 1.19 36.24 43.30
CA MET A 688 1.54 35.08 42.47
C MET A 688 1.55 33.78 43.27
N ALA A 689 1.12 32.69 42.63
CA ALA A 689 1.19 31.32 43.11
C ALA A 689 1.78 30.37 42.05
N PRO A 690 2.24 29.16 42.39
CA PRO A 690 2.75 28.18 41.42
C PRO A 690 1.70 27.69 40.41
N GLY A 691 2.16 27.42 39.19
CA GLY A 691 1.37 26.85 38.09
C GLY A 691 1.02 25.37 38.27
N SER A 692 0.51 24.72 37.21
CA SER A 692 0.23 23.25 37.22
C SER A 692 1.45 22.42 36.81
N THR A 693 2.48 23.12 36.36
CA THR A 693 3.69 22.63 35.70
C THR A 693 4.89 23.23 36.44
N PRO A 694 5.94 22.46 36.77
CA PRO A 694 7.04 22.98 37.59
C PRO A 694 7.76 24.18 36.95
N GLY A 695 7.80 25.30 37.68
CA GLY A 695 8.38 26.56 37.20
C GLY A 695 7.41 27.51 36.49
N ASP A 696 6.16 27.10 36.23
CA ASP A 696 5.08 28.03 35.86
C ASP A 696 4.54 28.74 37.12
N GLY A 697 3.77 29.81 36.89
CA GLY A 697 3.04 30.56 37.90
C GLY A 697 1.65 30.99 37.42
N ILE A 698 0.86 31.53 38.34
CA ILE A 698 -0.39 32.25 38.06
C ILE A 698 -0.29 33.59 38.77
N ARG A 699 -0.37 34.68 38.01
CA ARG A 699 -0.43 36.06 38.49
C ARG A 699 -1.88 36.46 38.69
N TYR A 700 -2.19 37.10 39.80
CA TYR A 700 -3.50 37.62 40.17
C TYR A 700 -3.40 39.13 40.34
N GLU A 701 -4.39 39.86 39.80
CA GLU A 701 -4.46 41.32 39.78
C GLU A 701 -5.88 41.80 40.04
N ARG A 702 -6.01 42.97 40.66
CA ARG A 702 -7.29 43.67 40.82
C ARG A 702 -7.44 44.72 39.73
N SER A 703 -8.49 44.62 38.93
CA SER A 703 -8.86 45.68 37.99
C SER A 703 -9.26 46.97 38.72
N GLY A 704 -9.08 48.13 38.09
CA GLY A 704 -9.64 49.40 38.56
C GLY A 704 -11.19 49.39 38.63
N SER A 705 -11.84 48.51 37.86
CA SER A 705 -13.27 48.21 37.93
C SER A 705 -13.67 47.26 39.08
N GLY A 706 -12.72 46.80 39.89
CA GLY A 706 -12.94 45.84 40.98
C GLY A 706 -12.98 44.37 40.53
N GLN A 707 -12.99 44.08 39.23
CA GLN A 707 -12.97 42.71 38.70
C GLN A 707 -11.66 41.96 39.01
N SER A 708 -11.82 40.66 39.28
CA SER A 708 -10.72 39.71 39.53
C SER A 708 -10.07 39.27 38.22
N LYS A 709 -8.76 39.50 38.06
CA LYS A 709 -8.01 39.14 36.85
C LYS A 709 -6.86 38.19 37.19
N SER A 710 -7.01 36.91 36.87
CA SER A 710 -5.90 35.95 36.85
C SER A 710 -5.23 35.91 35.46
N SER A 711 -3.97 35.52 35.39
CA SER A 711 -3.23 35.31 34.14
C SER A 711 -2.10 34.28 34.35
N PRO A 712 -1.94 33.27 33.46
CA PRO A 712 -0.84 32.31 33.57
C PRO A 712 0.51 32.98 33.27
N VAL A 713 1.53 32.58 34.01
CA VAL A 713 2.92 32.99 33.82
C VAL A 713 3.72 31.74 33.47
N GLN A 714 4.01 31.56 32.18
CA GLN A 714 4.87 30.48 31.72
C GLN A 714 6.29 30.64 32.29
N ALA A 715 6.94 29.51 32.57
CA ALA A 715 8.35 29.43 32.92
C ALA A 715 9.24 30.16 31.89
N TRP A 716 10.29 30.80 32.37
CA TRP A 716 11.38 31.27 31.51
C TRP A 716 12.17 30.08 30.95
N ASP A 717 12.33 30.05 29.62
CA ASP A 717 12.84 28.94 28.81
C ASP A 717 14.30 29.13 28.33
N ARG A 718 14.90 30.27 28.68
CA ARG A 718 16.21 30.72 28.21
C ARG A 718 17.21 30.80 29.36
N ALA A 719 18.47 31.10 29.05
CA ALA A 719 19.46 31.45 30.08
C ALA A 719 18.97 32.64 30.92
N ASN A 720 19.33 32.61 32.21
CA ASN A 720 18.92 33.61 33.19
C ASN A 720 19.68 34.94 32.99
N ARG A 721 19.03 36.05 33.34
CA ARG A 721 19.59 37.42 33.24
C ARG A 721 19.91 37.99 34.62
N MET A 722 19.20 37.55 35.67
CA MET A 722 19.51 37.84 37.06
C MET A 722 20.68 36.98 37.59
N LYS A 723 21.41 37.48 38.59
CA LYS A 723 22.46 36.72 39.29
C LYS A 723 21.82 35.56 40.07
N THR A 724 22.28 34.34 39.78
CA THR A 724 21.76 33.08 40.32
C THR A 724 22.89 32.26 40.93
N ASP A 725 22.61 31.46 41.97
CA ASP A 725 23.51 30.39 42.40
C ASP A 725 23.40 29.19 41.42
N ARG A 726 24.50 28.91 40.71
CA ARG A 726 24.55 27.86 39.69
C ARG A 726 24.43 26.45 40.29
N GLU A 727 24.93 26.22 41.49
CA GLU A 727 24.88 24.90 42.13
C GLU A 727 23.46 24.57 42.59
N GLN A 728 22.79 25.57 43.18
CA GLN A 728 21.37 25.46 43.53
C GLN A 728 20.48 25.29 42.29
N GLN A 729 20.77 25.98 41.18
CA GLN A 729 20.01 25.77 39.93
C GLN A 729 20.18 24.33 39.41
N ILE A 730 21.41 23.83 39.34
CA ILE A 730 21.70 22.45 38.89
C ILE A 730 21.04 21.41 39.82
N ARG A 731 20.93 21.69 41.12
CA ARG A 731 20.20 20.82 42.06
C ARG A 731 18.71 20.73 41.71
N ILE A 732 18.03 21.85 41.47
CA ILE A 732 16.59 21.88 41.15
C ILE A 732 16.32 21.17 39.81
N GLU A 733 17.13 21.41 38.78
CA GLU A 733 16.98 20.73 37.48
C GLU A 733 17.17 19.20 37.60
N ARG A 734 18.11 18.74 38.46
CA ARG A 734 18.29 17.30 38.75
C ARG A 734 17.09 16.69 39.47
N GLU A 735 16.46 17.42 40.40
CA GLU A 735 15.28 16.95 41.13
C GLU A 735 14.08 16.79 40.19
N LEU A 736 13.88 17.73 39.25
CA LEU A 736 12.88 17.61 38.18
C LEU A 736 13.12 16.42 37.24
N VAL A 737 14.38 16.14 36.88
CA VAL A 737 14.74 14.94 36.09
C VAL A 737 14.43 13.66 36.86
N ASN A 738 14.72 13.60 38.16
CA ASN A 738 14.42 12.43 39.01
C ASN A 738 12.91 12.15 39.06
N ASP A 739 12.08 13.17 39.25
CA ASP A 739 10.62 13.01 39.28
C ASP A 739 10.03 12.69 37.91
N ALA A 740 10.55 13.27 36.83
CA ALA A 740 10.17 12.86 35.48
C ALA A 740 10.53 11.39 35.19
N THR A 741 11.66 10.90 35.72
CA THR A 741 12.08 9.49 35.62
C THR A 741 11.15 8.58 36.40
N ARG A 742 10.82 8.90 37.66
CA ARG A 742 9.86 8.14 38.49
C ARG A 742 8.48 8.00 37.83
N ASN A 743 7.99 9.05 37.20
CA ASN A 743 6.72 9.03 36.46
C ASN A 743 6.78 8.17 35.19
N LEU A 744 7.96 8.10 34.55
CA LEU A 744 8.18 7.20 33.42
C LEU A 744 8.23 5.73 33.87
N ASP A 745 8.94 5.43 34.96
CA ASP A 745 9.04 4.07 35.50
C ASP A 745 7.69 3.47 35.86
N THR A 746 6.77 4.26 36.44
CA THR A 746 5.40 3.83 36.75
C THR A 746 4.55 3.62 35.49
N ALA A 747 4.60 4.54 34.52
CA ALA A 747 3.88 4.38 33.25
C ALA A 747 4.39 3.15 32.46
N GLU A 748 5.71 2.95 32.38
CA GLU A 748 6.28 1.76 31.74
C GLU A 748 6.00 0.47 32.52
N LYS A 749 5.89 0.52 33.86
CA LYS A 749 5.47 -0.64 34.65
C LYS A 749 4.04 -1.07 34.30
N GLN A 750 3.10 -0.12 34.25
CA GLN A 750 1.72 -0.39 33.83
C GLN A 750 1.66 -0.94 32.40
N MET A 751 2.43 -0.36 31.48
CA MET A 751 2.53 -0.85 30.10
C MET A 751 3.11 -2.27 30.00
N ARG A 752 4.12 -2.61 30.81
CA ARG A 752 4.67 -3.97 30.92
C ARG A 752 3.64 -4.97 31.44
N GLU A 753 2.86 -4.60 32.46
CA GLU A 753 1.80 -5.44 33.03
C GLU A 753 0.67 -5.70 32.01
N LEU A 754 0.23 -4.66 31.29
CA LEU A 754 -0.79 -4.76 30.23
C LEU A 754 -0.30 -5.60 29.04
N LYS A 755 0.95 -5.42 28.61
CA LYS A 755 1.55 -6.24 27.54
C LYS A 755 1.62 -7.73 27.92
N VAL A 756 1.98 -8.05 29.16
CA VAL A 756 1.94 -9.44 29.68
C VAL A 756 0.49 -9.98 29.71
N GLY A 757 -0.50 -9.13 29.93
CA GLY A 757 -1.93 -9.46 29.77
C GLY A 757 -2.28 -9.85 28.33
N LEU A 758 -1.94 -9.02 27.35
CA LEU A 758 -2.18 -9.30 25.94
C LEU A 758 -1.41 -10.55 25.46
N GLU A 759 -0.16 -10.74 25.90
CA GLU A 759 0.60 -11.95 25.61
C GLU A 759 -0.04 -13.22 26.16
N LYS A 760 -0.72 -13.17 27.31
CA LYS A 760 -1.48 -14.31 27.84
C LYS A 760 -2.72 -14.60 26.99
N ALA A 761 -3.47 -13.56 26.59
CA ALA A 761 -4.63 -13.72 25.70
C ALA A 761 -4.23 -14.28 24.33
N ASN A 762 -3.15 -13.75 23.73
CA ASN A 762 -2.60 -14.25 22.46
C ASN A 762 -2.09 -15.70 22.59
N ARG A 763 -1.48 -16.07 23.72
CA ARG A 763 -1.11 -17.48 23.99
C ARG A 763 -2.33 -18.40 24.08
N ALA A 764 -3.43 -17.96 24.70
CA ALA A 764 -4.67 -18.73 24.76
C ALA A 764 -5.32 -18.91 23.37
N VAL A 765 -5.44 -17.83 22.59
CA VAL A 765 -5.95 -17.88 21.20
C VAL A 765 -5.08 -18.77 20.31
N ASN A 766 -3.76 -18.71 20.44
CA ASN A 766 -2.84 -19.55 19.66
C ASN A 766 -2.82 -21.01 20.12
N ALA A 767 -3.03 -21.30 21.40
CA ALA A 767 -3.23 -22.68 21.89
C ALA A 767 -4.53 -23.28 21.33
N PHE A 768 -5.63 -22.51 21.38
CA PHE A 768 -6.90 -22.90 20.77
C PHE A 768 -6.77 -23.16 19.26
N ARG A 769 -6.13 -22.28 18.50
CA ARG A 769 -5.89 -22.47 17.05
C ARG A 769 -5.03 -23.70 16.76
N LYS A 770 -4.03 -24.01 17.60
CA LYS A 770 -3.27 -25.27 17.49
C LYS A 770 -4.15 -26.50 17.73
N GLN A 771 -4.99 -26.48 18.76
CA GLN A 771 -5.92 -27.58 19.06
C GLN A 771 -6.97 -27.76 17.95
N GLN A 772 -7.50 -26.66 17.40
CA GLN A 772 -8.37 -26.66 16.21
C GLN A 772 -7.67 -27.31 15.01
N SER A 773 -6.40 -26.96 14.75
CA SER A 773 -5.64 -27.58 13.65
C SER A 773 -5.36 -29.08 13.88
N ALA A 774 -5.09 -29.50 15.12
CA ALA A 774 -4.87 -30.90 15.46
C ALA A 774 -6.17 -31.73 15.34
N ASN A 775 -7.32 -31.16 15.73
CA ASN A 775 -8.63 -31.80 15.54
C ASN A 775 -8.98 -31.91 14.05
N LYS A 776 -8.71 -30.88 13.24
CA LYS A 776 -8.93 -30.93 11.79
C LYS A 776 -8.02 -31.97 11.10
N ILE A 777 -6.76 -32.07 11.53
CA ILE A 777 -5.84 -33.11 11.03
C ILE A 777 -6.41 -34.51 11.36
N ARG A 778 -6.84 -34.76 12.61
CA ARG A 778 -7.45 -36.04 13.00
C ARG A 778 -8.71 -36.40 12.22
N PHE A 779 -9.59 -35.42 11.96
CA PHE A 779 -10.77 -35.61 11.11
C PHE A 779 -10.36 -36.05 9.69
N GLN A 780 -9.35 -35.41 9.11
CA GLN A 780 -8.88 -35.74 7.77
C GLN A 780 -8.05 -37.05 7.72
N GLU A 781 -7.31 -37.39 8.78
CA GLU A 781 -6.66 -38.69 8.94
C GLU A 781 -7.69 -39.84 9.00
N ALA A 782 -8.79 -39.66 9.73
CA ALA A 782 -9.89 -40.61 9.79
C ALA A 782 -10.63 -40.74 8.43
N GLN A 783 -10.87 -39.62 7.73
CA GLN A 783 -11.50 -39.62 6.41
C GLN A 783 -10.63 -40.36 5.37
N ASN A 784 -9.33 -40.07 5.31
CA ASN A 784 -8.39 -40.75 4.40
C ASN A 784 -8.30 -42.27 4.69
N ALA A 785 -8.46 -42.68 5.96
CA ALA A 785 -8.45 -44.09 6.33
C ALA A 785 -9.69 -44.86 5.83
N VAL A 786 -10.84 -44.19 5.67
CA VAL A 786 -12.03 -44.75 5.03
C VAL A 786 -11.80 -44.93 3.52
N GLU A 787 -11.36 -43.89 2.82
CA GLU A 787 -11.08 -43.94 1.36
C GLU A 787 -10.06 -45.04 1.00
N ALA A 788 -9.04 -45.24 1.85
CA ALA A 788 -8.04 -46.29 1.66
C ALA A 788 -8.63 -47.72 1.77
N GLN A 789 -9.58 -47.96 2.68
CA GLN A 789 -10.25 -49.26 2.79
C GLN A 789 -11.28 -49.47 1.67
N GLU A 790 -11.96 -48.42 1.23
CA GLU A 790 -12.88 -48.53 0.08
C GLU A 790 -12.11 -48.88 -1.21
N THR A 791 -10.93 -48.28 -1.42
CA THR A 791 -10.04 -48.61 -2.55
C THR A 791 -9.57 -50.08 -2.52
N LEU A 792 -9.16 -50.58 -1.35
CA LEU A 792 -8.69 -51.97 -1.17
C LEU A 792 -9.77 -53.05 -1.42
N ILE A 793 -11.04 -52.66 -1.45
CA ILE A 793 -12.17 -53.55 -1.77
C ILE A 793 -12.36 -53.69 -3.30
N GLU A 794 -11.98 -52.69 -4.10
CA GLU A 794 -12.20 -52.69 -5.56
C GLU A 794 -11.11 -53.43 -6.37
N GLU A 795 -9.86 -53.48 -5.88
CA GLU A 795 -8.71 -53.96 -6.66
C GLU A 795 -8.64 -55.50 -6.88
N ASN A 796 -9.48 -56.31 -6.21
CA ASN A 796 -9.35 -57.77 -6.22
C ASN A 796 -10.25 -58.50 -7.24
N LYS A 797 -9.74 -58.71 -8.47
CA LYS A 797 -10.21 -59.73 -9.43
C LYS A 797 -9.05 -60.34 -10.23
N PRO A 798 -8.89 -61.68 -10.29
CA PRO A 798 -7.73 -62.31 -10.95
C PRO A 798 -7.95 -62.66 -12.43
N GLN A 799 -6.86 -62.62 -13.21
CA GLN A 799 -6.66 -63.36 -14.45
C GLN A 799 -5.20 -63.87 -14.49
N ASP A 800 -4.98 -65.09 -14.95
CA ASP A 800 -3.65 -65.71 -15.11
C ASP A 800 -3.57 -66.46 -16.45
N GLY A 801 -2.34 -66.65 -16.95
CA GLY A 801 -2.01 -67.37 -18.18
C GLY A 801 -0.70 -68.16 -18.11
N ARG A 802 -0.10 -68.35 -16.92
CA ARG A 802 1.23 -68.95 -16.78
C ARG A 802 1.25 -70.49 -16.82
N LEU A 803 0.16 -71.15 -16.41
CA LEU A 803 0.11 -72.61 -16.25
C LEU A 803 0.24 -73.42 -17.56
N GLN A 804 -0.23 -72.88 -18.68
CA GLN A 804 -0.43 -73.63 -19.93
C GLN A 804 0.86 -73.86 -20.76
N ALA A 805 1.97 -73.22 -20.41
CA ALA A 805 3.24 -73.38 -21.12
C ALA A 805 3.98 -74.68 -20.75
N LEU A 806 3.96 -75.06 -19.47
CA LEU A 806 4.78 -76.14 -18.91
C LEU A 806 4.32 -77.55 -19.31
N GLU A 807 3.05 -77.73 -19.70
CA GLU A 807 2.47 -79.04 -20.08
C GLU A 807 2.81 -79.49 -21.51
N ASN A 808 3.62 -78.72 -22.27
CA ASN A 808 4.02 -79.06 -23.64
C ASN A 808 5.47 -79.58 -23.77
N GLU A 809 6.45 -78.98 -23.07
CA GLU A 809 7.87 -79.41 -23.18
C GLU A 809 8.10 -80.87 -22.72
N GLN A 810 7.27 -81.38 -21.80
CA GLN A 810 7.36 -82.77 -21.33
C GLN A 810 7.07 -83.82 -22.42
N ARG A 811 6.39 -83.45 -23.52
CA ARG A 811 5.90 -84.41 -24.53
C ARG A 811 6.98 -84.86 -25.50
N ASP A 812 7.89 -83.97 -25.89
CA ASP A 812 8.83 -84.22 -26.99
C ASP A 812 10.05 -85.06 -26.56
N ALA A 813 10.43 -85.01 -25.28
CA ALA A 813 11.57 -85.74 -24.74
C ALA A 813 11.46 -87.27 -24.85
N HIS A 814 10.24 -87.83 -24.87
CA HIS A 814 10.02 -89.28 -24.90
C HIS A 814 10.31 -89.93 -26.27
N GLY A 815 10.26 -89.18 -27.38
CA GLY A 815 10.31 -89.77 -28.74
C GLY A 815 11.70 -90.22 -29.21
N ALA A 816 12.78 -89.69 -28.62
CA ALA A 816 14.14 -89.89 -29.15
C ALA A 816 14.75 -91.28 -28.81
N LEU A 817 14.25 -91.96 -27.78
CA LEU A 817 15.01 -93.02 -27.10
C LEU A 817 14.94 -94.41 -27.78
N GLU A 818 13.90 -94.71 -28.55
CA GLU A 818 13.73 -96.04 -29.15
C GLU A 818 14.64 -96.32 -30.36
N SER A 819 14.97 -95.29 -31.16
CA SER A 819 15.62 -95.48 -32.47
C SER A 819 17.05 -96.04 -32.40
N GLY A 820 17.78 -95.81 -31.31
CA GLY A 820 19.19 -96.19 -31.19
C GLY A 820 19.46 -97.71 -31.07
N ARG A 821 18.42 -98.52 -30.84
CA ARG A 821 18.58 -99.91 -30.35
C ARG A 821 18.79 -100.97 -31.43
N SER A 822 18.64 -100.64 -32.72
CA SER A 822 18.57 -101.64 -33.80
C SER A 822 19.88 -101.91 -34.57
N SER A 823 20.88 -101.03 -34.51
CA SER A 823 22.00 -101.01 -35.49
C SER A 823 23.28 -101.72 -35.04
N TYR A 824 23.28 -102.43 -33.91
CA TYR A 824 24.50 -102.97 -33.28
C TYR A 824 24.89 -104.40 -33.72
N GLN A 825 24.06 -105.10 -34.50
CA GLN A 825 24.08 -106.57 -34.55
C GLN A 825 24.83 -107.22 -35.74
N ASP A 826 25.08 -106.51 -36.84
CA ASP A 826 25.55 -107.13 -38.10
C ASP A 826 27.08 -107.23 -38.27
N LEU A 827 27.87 -106.46 -37.51
CA LEU A 827 29.28 -106.18 -37.83
C LEU A 827 30.28 -107.33 -37.55
N ILE A 828 29.83 -108.42 -36.92
CA ILE A 828 30.73 -109.41 -36.30
C ILE A 828 31.28 -110.49 -37.27
N LEU A 829 30.60 -110.76 -38.40
CA LEU A 829 30.84 -111.98 -39.20
C LEU A 829 31.96 -111.91 -40.26
N ALA A 830 32.58 -110.75 -40.50
CA ALA A 830 33.45 -110.53 -41.68
C ALA A 830 34.94 -110.88 -41.51
N LYS A 831 35.40 -111.21 -40.29
CA LYS A 831 36.78 -110.91 -39.84
C LYS A 831 37.83 -112.01 -40.08
N ASP A 832 37.44 -113.28 -40.14
CA ASP A 832 38.38 -114.39 -39.88
C ASP A 832 39.09 -114.98 -41.12
N LYS A 833 38.65 -114.67 -42.35
CA LYS A 833 39.14 -115.34 -43.58
C LYS A 833 40.49 -114.85 -44.15
N LEU A 834 41.07 -113.77 -43.63
CA LEU A 834 42.15 -113.03 -44.33
C LEU A 834 43.60 -113.33 -43.86
N ASN A 835 43.81 -114.17 -42.84
CA ASN A 835 45.13 -114.31 -42.19
C ASN A 835 46.09 -115.35 -42.82
N GLU A 836 45.62 -116.24 -43.69
CA GLU A 836 46.37 -117.47 -44.04
C GLU A 836 47.39 -117.28 -45.19
N SER A 837 47.08 -116.43 -46.18
CA SER A 837 47.84 -116.32 -47.44
C SER A 837 49.21 -115.62 -47.34
N ALA A 838 49.58 -115.05 -46.19
CA ALA A 838 50.68 -114.08 -46.10
C ALA A 838 52.09 -114.69 -45.92
N ARG A 839 52.24 -116.02 -45.83
CA ARG A 839 53.49 -116.65 -45.37
C ARG A 839 54.48 -117.05 -46.47
N GLU A 840 54.02 -117.42 -47.66
CA GLU A 840 54.88 -118.07 -48.67
C GLU A 840 55.81 -117.10 -49.42
N PHE A 841 55.36 -115.87 -49.68
CA PHE A 841 56.10 -114.92 -50.53
C PHE A 841 57.43 -114.42 -49.94
N LYS A 842 57.63 -114.52 -48.62
CA LYS A 842 58.79 -113.89 -47.96
C LYS A 842 60.13 -114.57 -48.30
N ALA A 843 60.15 -115.90 -48.43
CA ALA A 843 61.39 -116.67 -48.52
C ALA A 843 62.21 -116.50 -49.82
N ARG A 844 61.68 -115.76 -50.81
CA ARG A 844 62.39 -115.49 -52.09
C ARG A 844 63.10 -114.15 -52.14
N LEU A 845 62.81 -113.24 -51.20
CA LEU A 845 63.38 -111.89 -51.19
C LEU A 845 64.83 -111.87 -50.70
N ASP A 846 65.11 -112.62 -49.63
CA ASP A 846 66.35 -112.47 -48.86
C ASP A 846 67.61 -112.85 -49.67
N SER A 847 67.54 -113.88 -50.52
CA SER A 847 68.69 -114.35 -51.32
C SER A 847 69.15 -113.38 -52.42
N ALA A 848 68.33 -112.40 -52.81
CA ALA A 848 68.67 -111.39 -53.82
C ALA A 848 69.15 -110.07 -53.18
N GLN A 849 69.50 -110.09 -51.89
CA GLN A 849 69.83 -108.89 -51.11
C GLN A 849 71.32 -108.79 -50.77
N ASP A 850 72.01 -109.92 -50.57
CA ASP A 850 73.41 -109.96 -50.10
C ASP A 850 74.42 -109.45 -51.14
N GLU A 851 74.30 -109.85 -52.41
CA GLU A 851 75.21 -109.39 -53.50
C GLU A 851 75.08 -107.87 -53.77
N LEU A 852 73.97 -107.25 -53.37
CA LEU A 852 73.75 -105.82 -53.49
C LEU A 852 74.43 -105.03 -52.35
N GLU A 853 74.60 -105.63 -51.16
CA GLU A 853 75.23 -104.98 -49.99
C GLU A 853 76.71 -104.66 -50.22
N GLU A 854 77.50 -105.56 -50.83
CA GLU A 854 78.94 -105.33 -50.99
C GLU A 854 79.23 -104.06 -51.82
N SER A 855 78.60 -103.93 -52.99
CA SER A 855 78.79 -102.77 -53.87
C SER A 855 78.21 -101.48 -53.26
N LYS A 856 77.11 -101.56 -52.48
CA LYS A 856 76.61 -100.42 -51.71
C LYS A 856 77.67 -99.87 -50.76
N THR A 857 78.46 -100.70 -50.06
CA THR A 857 79.38 -100.22 -49.00
C THR A 857 80.37 -99.15 -49.47
N ARG A 858 80.87 -99.26 -50.71
CA ARG A 858 81.82 -98.31 -51.31
C ARG A 858 81.18 -96.95 -51.59
N VAL A 859 79.97 -96.95 -52.15
CA VAL A 859 79.21 -95.72 -52.46
C VAL A 859 78.72 -95.06 -51.16
N ASN A 860 78.18 -95.85 -50.23
CA ASN A 860 77.68 -95.44 -48.92
C ASN A 860 78.73 -94.68 -48.08
N LYS A 861 80.03 -95.00 -48.23
CA LYS A 861 81.13 -94.28 -47.57
C LYS A 861 81.37 -92.87 -48.10
N ALA A 862 81.05 -92.61 -49.37
CA ALA A 862 81.08 -91.26 -49.96
C ALA A 862 79.76 -90.52 -49.71
N GLU A 863 78.62 -91.19 -49.84
CA GLU A 863 77.29 -90.65 -49.53
C GLU A 863 77.19 -90.15 -48.09
N LYS A 864 77.70 -90.89 -47.10
CA LYS A 864 77.77 -90.43 -45.69
C LYS A 864 78.51 -89.11 -45.50
N ARG A 865 79.46 -88.77 -46.39
CA ARG A 865 80.18 -87.49 -46.35
C ARG A 865 79.36 -86.36 -46.97
N VAL A 866 78.53 -86.64 -47.97
CA VAL A 866 77.51 -85.70 -48.48
C VAL A 866 76.40 -85.53 -47.44
N GLU A 867 75.83 -86.61 -46.92
CA GLU A 867 74.77 -86.64 -45.89
C GLU A 867 75.12 -85.78 -44.65
N HIS A 868 76.38 -85.80 -44.20
CA HIS A 868 76.85 -84.95 -43.10
C HIS A 868 76.78 -83.45 -43.44
N MET A 869 77.19 -83.07 -44.66
CA MET A 869 77.17 -81.68 -45.13
C MET A 869 75.73 -81.22 -45.45
N GLU A 870 74.88 -82.13 -45.96
CA GLU A 870 73.45 -81.88 -46.16
C GLU A 870 72.73 -81.64 -44.83
N LYS A 871 73.06 -82.39 -43.77
CA LYS A 871 72.51 -82.15 -42.42
C LYS A 871 72.96 -80.80 -41.85
N ALA A 872 74.21 -80.39 -42.05
CA ALA A 872 74.68 -79.06 -41.66
C ALA A 872 73.95 -77.94 -42.42
N ARG A 873 73.86 -78.06 -43.75
CA ARG A 873 73.19 -77.11 -44.65
C ARG A 873 71.68 -77.03 -44.40
N HIS A 874 71.03 -78.16 -44.10
CA HIS A 874 69.60 -78.21 -43.74
C HIS A 874 69.32 -77.59 -42.38
N LYS A 875 70.20 -77.81 -41.39
CA LYS A 875 70.10 -77.13 -40.08
C LYS A 875 70.21 -75.61 -40.24
N ALA A 876 71.24 -75.12 -40.94
CA ALA A 876 71.41 -73.69 -41.20
C ALA A 876 70.23 -73.07 -41.98
N LEU A 877 69.62 -73.83 -42.90
CA LEU A 877 68.41 -73.39 -43.62
C LEU A 877 67.18 -73.28 -42.70
N LEU A 878 67.00 -74.20 -41.75
CA LEU A 878 65.92 -74.12 -40.76
C LEU A 878 66.11 -72.90 -39.85
N GLU A 879 67.34 -72.67 -39.36
CA GLU A 879 67.69 -71.50 -38.53
C GLU A 879 67.49 -70.18 -39.31
N LYS A 880 67.90 -70.12 -40.59
CA LYS A 880 67.67 -68.97 -41.49
C LYS A 880 66.17 -68.69 -41.70
N ASN A 881 65.39 -69.73 -42.00
CA ASN A 881 63.95 -69.60 -42.23
C ASN A 881 63.19 -69.19 -40.96
N GLN A 882 63.59 -69.70 -39.78
CA GLN A 882 63.01 -69.28 -38.51
C GLN A 882 63.27 -67.79 -38.25
N ALA A 883 64.53 -67.33 -38.37
CA ALA A 883 64.88 -65.93 -38.16
C ALA A 883 64.14 -64.98 -39.14
N ILE A 884 63.97 -65.40 -40.40
CA ILE A 884 63.17 -64.66 -41.41
C ILE A 884 61.70 -64.56 -40.99
N ASN A 885 61.08 -65.67 -40.58
CA ASN A 885 59.68 -65.67 -40.11
C ASN A 885 59.50 -64.81 -38.85
N GLU A 886 60.45 -64.84 -37.92
CA GLU A 886 60.45 -63.99 -36.72
C GLU A 886 60.53 -62.50 -37.11
N ARG A 887 61.47 -62.11 -37.98
CA ARG A 887 61.59 -60.76 -38.54
C ARG A 887 60.28 -60.29 -39.18
N ASP A 888 59.68 -61.10 -40.05
CA ASP A 888 58.47 -60.68 -40.78
C ASP A 888 57.24 -60.62 -39.88
N SER A 889 57.19 -61.43 -38.82
CA SER A 889 56.18 -61.30 -37.76
C SER A 889 56.30 -59.97 -36.98
N LEU A 890 57.53 -59.55 -36.66
CA LEU A 890 57.81 -58.27 -36.00
C LEU A 890 57.52 -57.08 -36.93
N LYS A 891 57.86 -57.19 -38.22
CA LYS A 891 57.59 -56.16 -39.24
C LYS A 891 56.09 -55.97 -39.48
N ALA A 892 55.32 -57.07 -39.54
CA ALA A 892 53.86 -57.03 -39.60
C ALA A 892 53.23 -56.48 -38.31
N ALA A 893 53.83 -56.70 -37.14
CA ALA A 893 53.39 -56.10 -35.89
C ALA A 893 53.67 -54.58 -35.86
N LEU A 894 54.87 -54.15 -36.23
CA LEU A 894 55.28 -52.74 -36.29
C LEU A 894 54.36 -51.91 -37.19
N ASN A 895 54.05 -52.39 -38.40
CA ASN A 895 53.12 -51.70 -39.31
C ASN A 895 51.74 -51.49 -38.66
N ARG A 896 51.19 -52.51 -37.99
CA ARG A 896 49.90 -52.41 -37.28
C ARG A 896 49.94 -51.44 -36.09
N THR A 897 51.10 -51.29 -35.44
CA THR A 897 51.28 -50.31 -34.37
C THR A 897 51.38 -48.88 -34.93
N HIS A 898 52.05 -48.66 -36.07
CA HIS A 898 52.03 -47.37 -36.76
C HIS A 898 50.62 -46.99 -37.25
N GLU A 899 49.86 -47.91 -37.84
CA GLU A 899 48.47 -47.67 -38.26
C GLU A 899 47.60 -47.19 -37.08
N ARG A 900 47.76 -47.81 -35.90
CA ARG A 900 47.10 -47.41 -34.65
C ARG A 900 47.62 -46.09 -34.10
N GLN A 901 48.92 -45.84 -34.17
CA GLN A 901 49.53 -44.59 -33.73
C GLN A 901 48.98 -43.41 -34.53
N GLU A 902 48.85 -43.54 -35.85
CA GLU A 902 48.34 -42.47 -36.72
C GLU A 902 46.84 -42.23 -36.51
N GLN A 903 46.04 -43.29 -36.39
CA GLN A 903 44.62 -43.20 -35.98
C GLN A 903 44.47 -42.47 -34.62
N GLN A 904 45.35 -42.77 -33.66
CA GLN A 904 45.36 -42.10 -32.36
C GLN A 904 45.83 -40.64 -32.44
N ARG A 905 46.73 -40.27 -33.37
CA ARG A 905 47.08 -38.85 -33.63
C ARG A 905 45.87 -38.07 -34.15
N GLU A 906 45.11 -38.64 -35.07
CA GLU A 906 43.91 -38.00 -35.61
C GLU A 906 42.84 -37.80 -34.53
N ILE A 907 42.61 -38.81 -33.68
CA ILE A 907 41.75 -38.71 -32.50
C ILE A 907 42.23 -37.59 -31.55
N VAL A 908 43.52 -37.55 -31.19
CA VAL A 908 44.08 -36.47 -30.35
C VAL A 908 43.86 -35.09 -30.97
N SER A 909 44.01 -34.96 -32.30
CA SER A 909 43.77 -33.70 -33.01
C SER A 909 42.30 -33.25 -32.95
N GLN A 910 41.35 -34.18 -33.14
CA GLN A 910 39.91 -33.91 -33.04
C GLN A 910 39.51 -33.47 -31.62
N TYR A 911 39.96 -34.19 -30.59
CA TYR A 911 39.69 -33.83 -29.19
C TYR A 911 40.33 -32.49 -28.81
N THR A 912 41.56 -32.20 -29.28
CA THR A 912 42.24 -30.92 -29.05
C THR A 912 41.49 -29.74 -29.69
N ALA A 913 40.95 -29.92 -30.90
CA ALA A 913 40.13 -28.90 -31.56
C ALA A 913 38.83 -28.63 -30.78
N ALA A 914 38.10 -29.69 -30.40
CA ALA A 914 36.86 -29.57 -29.63
C ALA A 914 37.06 -28.92 -28.24
N ALA A 915 38.14 -29.25 -27.54
CA ALA A 915 38.49 -28.58 -26.27
C ALA A 915 38.86 -27.10 -26.49
N GLY A 916 39.55 -26.78 -27.60
CA GLY A 916 39.93 -25.42 -27.99
C GLY A 916 38.76 -24.48 -28.30
N GLU A 917 37.63 -25.00 -28.79
CA GLU A 917 36.40 -24.21 -28.96
C GLU A 917 35.76 -23.83 -27.62
N ILE A 918 35.94 -24.66 -26.58
CA ILE A 918 35.38 -24.43 -25.24
C ILE A 918 36.26 -23.49 -24.41
N CYS A 919 37.59 -23.68 -24.43
CA CYS A 919 38.54 -22.81 -23.74
C CYS A 919 40.00 -23.02 -24.19
N GLN A 920 40.85 -22.03 -23.95
CA GLN A 920 42.31 -22.19 -24.06
C GLN A 920 42.84 -23.24 -23.06
N ARG A 921 43.93 -23.93 -23.39
CA ARG A 921 44.44 -25.08 -22.63
C ARG A 921 44.69 -24.75 -21.15
N VAL A 922 43.89 -25.38 -20.29
CA VAL A 922 44.01 -25.33 -18.82
C VAL A 922 44.84 -26.52 -18.36
N ALA A 923 45.79 -26.30 -17.46
CA ALA A 923 46.55 -27.40 -16.85
C ALA A 923 45.67 -28.21 -15.90
N VAL A 924 45.68 -29.54 -16.05
CA VAL A 924 44.95 -30.48 -15.18
C VAL A 924 45.80 -30.81 -13.94
N GLU A 925 45.17 -31.07 -12.80
CA GLU A 925 45.88 -31.49 -11.58
C GLU A 925 46.46 -32.92 -11.76
N PRO A 926 47.76 -33.18 -11.50
CA PRO A 926 48.34 -34.51 -11.67
C PRO A 926 47.59 -35.60 -10.90
N GLY A 927 47.11 -36.62 -11.63
CA GLY A 927 46.31 -37.72 -11.08
C GLY A 927 44.79 -37.49 -11.07
N VAL A 928 44.30 -36.34 -11.57
CA VAL A 928 42.87 -36.09 -11.78
C VAL A 928 42.50 -36.39 -13.24
N ASN A 929 41.69 -37.42 -13.46
CA ASN A 929 41.20 -37.80 -14.79
C ASN A 929 39.78 -37.28 -15.07
N ALA A 930 39.31 -37.46 -16.30
CA ALA A 930 37.98 -37.04 -16.74
C ALA A 930 36.85 -37.55 -15.82
N THR A 931 36.86 -38.84 -15.46
CA THR A 931 35.82 -39.45 -14.60
C THR A 931 35.81 -38.97 -13.13
N ILE A 932 36.90 -38.38 -12.62
CA ILE A 932 36.90 -37.65 -11.35
C ILE A 932 36.28 -36.26 -11.52
N LEU A 933 36.56 -35.59 -12.64
CA LEU A 933 36.02 -34.26 -12.94
C LEU A 933 34.52 -34.31 -13.23
N ASP A 934 34.02 -35.34 -13.93
CA ASP A 934 32.58 -35.62 -14.06
C ASP A 934 31.90 -35.71 -12.69
N LYS A 935 32.45 -36.50 -11.75
CA LYS A 935 31.90 -36.65 -10.40
C LYS A 935 31.94 -35.36 -9.59
N ARG A 936 32.96 -34.50 -9.80
CA ARG A 936 33.01 -33.14 -9.23
C ARG A 936 31.94 -32.24 -9.86
N LEU A 937 31.77 -32.30 -11.18
CA LEU A 937 30.82 -31.48 -11.95
C LEU A 937 29.37 -31.83 -11.60
N ASP A 938 29.02 -33.11 -11.64
CA ASP A 938 27.71 -33.66 -11.33
C ASP A 938 27.32 -33.35 -9.86
N LYS A 939 28.29 -33.36 -8.94
CA LYS A 939 28.11 -32.86 -7.57
C LYS A 939 27.78 -31.36 -7.55
N PHE A 940 28.59 -30.50 -8.19
CA PHE A 940 28.35 -29.05 -8.17
C PHE A 940 27.05 -28.66 -8.87
N ILE A 941 26.64 -29.36 -9.93
CA ILE A 941 25.35 -29.15 -10.61
C ILE A 941 24.18 -29.58 -9.70
N LYS A 942 24.31 -30.67 -8.93
CA LYS A 942 23.32 -31.08 -7.93
C LYS A 942 23.23 -30.09 -6.77
N GLU A 943 24.36 -29.56 -6.30
CA GLU A 943 24.39 -28.49 -5.29
C GLU A 943 23.73 -27.20 -5.83
N LEU A 944 24.02 -26.79 -7.07
CA LEU A 944 23.41 -25.63 -7.70
C LEU A 944 21.88 -25.77 -7.82
N LYS A 945 21.40 -26.90 -8.35
CA LYS A 945 19.96 -27.20 -8.46
C LYS A 945 19.26 -27.31 -7.11
N ALA A 946 19.96 -27.73 -6.06
CA ALA A 946 19.43 -27.70 -4.69
C ALA A 946 19.27 -26.27 -4.17
N HIS A 947 20.23 -25.37 -4.46
CA HIS A 947 20.10 -23.95 -4.11
C HIS A 947 19.01 -23.23 -4.94
N GLU A 948 18.90 -23.48 -6.24
CA GLU A 948 17.83 -22.96 -7.10
C GLU A 948 16.44 -23.39 -6.58
N LYS A 949 16.28 -24.68 -6.26
CA LYS A 949 15.04 -25.21 -5.65
C LYS A 949 14.75 -24.63 -4.26
N ALA A 950 15.77 -24.29 -3.48
CA ALA A 950 15.62 -23.63 -2.17
C ALA A 950 15.27 -22.13 -2.28
N ALA A 951 15.78 -21.43 -3.29
CA ALA A 951 15.36 -20.06 -3.61
C ALA A 951 13.94 -20.01 -4.21
N GLY A 952 13.57 -21.05 -4.96
CA GLY A 952 12.26 -21.25 -5.58
C GLY A 952 12.14 -20.59 -6.95
N GLY A 953 13.17 -20.72 -7.79
CA GLY A 953 13.24 -20.22 -9.16
C GLY A 953 14.68 -20.07 -9.64
N ASP A 954 14.88 -19.85 -10.94
CA ASP A 954 16.18 -19.45 -11.50
C ASP A 954 16.58 -18.03 -11.03
N ARG A 955 17.87 -17.70 -11.16
CA ARG A 955 18.44 -16.38 -10.86
C ARG A 955 17.68 -15.23 -11.52
N GLU A 956 17.24 -15.38 -12.76
CA GLU A 956 16.56 -14.31 -13.48
C GLU A 956 15.11 -14.16 -13.00
N GLU A 957 14.40 -15.27 -12.78
CA GLU A 957 13.07 -15.30 -12.16
C GLU A 957 13.07 -14.69 -10.76
N VAL A 958 14.00 -15.09 -9.89
CA VAL A 958 14.15 -14.58 -8.52
C VAL A 958 14.50 -13.09 -8.52
N THR A 959 15.29 -12.63 -9.49
CA THR A 959 15.64 -11.21 -9.62
C THR A 959 14.45 -10.39 -10.12
N LEU A 960 13.66 -10.91 -11.07
CA LEU A 960 12.46 -10.26 -11.59
C LEU A 960 11.34 -10.21 -10.54
N ALA A 961 11.13 -11.30 -9.79
CA ALA A 961 10.20 -11.35 -8.66
C ALA A 961 10.58 -10.34 -7.56
N TRP A 962 11.88 -10.16 -7.27
CA TRP A 962 12.34 -9.10 -6.37
C TRP A 962 12.00 -7.70 -6.89
N HIS A 963 12.24 -7.42 -8.18
CA HIS A 963 11.87 -6.15 -8.80
C HIS A 963 10.35 -5.90 -8.76
N HIS A 964 9.54 -6.94 -8.94
CA HIS A 964 8.08 -6.85 -8.86
C HIS A 964 7.64 -6.50 -7.42
N ALA A 965 8.02 -7.30 -6.43
CA ALA A 965 7.63 -7.10 -5.03
C ALA A 965 8.11 -5.75 -4.46
N HIS A 966 9.31 -5.29 -4.83
CA HIS A 966 9.81 -3.97 -4.43
C HIS A 966 9.08 -2.81 -5.12
N ARG A 967 8.59 -2.99 -6.36
CA ARG A 967 7.75 -2.00 -7.03
C ARG A 967 6.38 -1.93 -6.37
N GLU A 968 5.69 -3.07 -6.23
CA GLU A 968 4.37 -3.12 -5.59
C GLU A 968 4.36 -2.52 -4.19
N PHE A 969 5.38 -2.83 -3.37
CA PHE A 969 5.53 -2.26 -2.03
C PHE A 969 5.72 -0.73 -2.09
N ARG A 970 6.62 -0.21 -2.92
CA ARG A 970 6.87 1.24 -3.05
C ARG A 970 5.66 1.99 -3.59
N ASP A 971 4.97 1.43 -4.58
CA ASP A 971 3.83 2.07 -5.22
C ASP A 971 2.64 2.13 -4.24
N ALA A 972 2.44 1.09 -3.42
CA ALA A 972 1.47 1.09 -2.32
C ALA A 972 1.86 2.07 -1.20
N GLU A 973 3.13 2.10 -0.78
CA GLU A 973 3.65 3.05 0.22
C GLU A 973 3.43 4.51 -0.21
N THR A 974 3.69 4.81 -1.48
CA THR A 974 3.46 6.14 -2.07
C THR A 974 1.98 6.51 -2.06
N GLN A 975 1.08 5.60 -2.51
CA GLN A 975 -0.36 5.82 -2.49
C GLN A 975 -0.90 6.11 -1.08
N VAL A 976 -0.42 5.38 -0.06
CA VAL A 976 -0.86 5.59 1.32
C VAL A 976 -0.34 6.90 1.91
N GLU A 977 0.88 7.33 1.57
CA GLU A 977 1.34 8.66 2.01
C GLU A 977 0.56 9.79 1.32
N GLU A 978 0.18 9.64 0.05
CA GLU A 978 -0.73 10.58 -0.61
C GLU A 978 -2.12 10.60 0.04
N MET A 979 -2.70 9.44 0.36
CA MET A 979 -3.95 9.37 1.12
C MET A 979 -3.85 10.03 2.50
N LYS A 980 -2.74 9.87 3.22
CA LYS A 980 -2.46 10.57 4.50
C LYS A 980 -2.36 12.08 4.33
N ARG A 981 -1.76 12.56 3.24
CA ARG A 981 -1.70 14.01 2.92
C ARG A 981 -3.11 14.56 2.62
N VAL A 982 -3.93 13.82 1.88
CA VAL A 982 -5.33 14.19 1.56
C VAL A 982 -6.20 14.21 2.82
N GLU A 983 -6.17 13.16 3.64
CA GLU A 983 -6.86 13.07 4.94
C GLU A 983 -6.55 14.31 5.79
N LYS A 984 -5.26 14.58 6.02
CA LYS A 984 -4.80 15.68 6.87
C LYS A 984 -5.25 17.06 6.38
N ILE A 985 -5.36 17.25 5.06
CA ILE A 985 -5.89 18.47 4.46
C ILE A 985 -7.41 18.56 4.62
N LEU A 986 -8.14 17.47 4.42
CA LEU A 986 -9.59 17.41 4.60
C LEU A 986 -9.98 17.66 6.07
N THR A 987 -9.34 16.99 7.03
CA THR A 987 -9.55 17.15 8.48
C THR A 987 -9.33 18.61 8.92
N ARG A 988 -8.24 19.23 8.48
CA ARG A 988 -7.98 20.67 8.72
C ARG A 988 -9.06 21.57 8.09
N THR A 989 -9.48 21.26 6.87
CA THR A 989 -10.49 22.03 6.13
C THR A 989 -11.88 21.92 6.76
N LEU A 990 -12.27 20.73 7.21
CA LEU A 990 -13.54 20.45 7.89
C LEU A 990 -13.60 21.18 9.25
N ALA A 991 -12.54 21.09 10.06
CA ALA A 991 -12.43 21.82 11.32
C ALA A 991 -12.50 23.36 11.13
N TYR A 992 -11.87 23.90 10.07
CA TYR A 992 -11.98 25.32 9.70
C TYR A 992 -13.40 25.70 9.25
N ARG A 993 -14.07 24.85 8.47
CA ARG A 993 -15.46 25.04 8.01
C ARG A 993 -16.45 25.03 9.17
N TRP A 994 -16.36 24.07 10.08
CA TRP A 994 -17.13 24.04 11.33
C TRP A 994 -16.92 25.30 12.17
N ARG A 995 -15.66 25.77 12.31
CA ARG A 995 -15.33 27.02 13.02
C ARG A 995 -15.95 28.25 12.34
N ARG A 996 -15.97 28.32 11.01
CA ARG A 996 -16.69 29.40 10.27
C ARG A 996 -18.20 29.27 10.42
N TRP A 997 -18.77 28.07 10.42
CA TRP A 997 -20.22 27.86 10.59
C TRP A 997 -20.70 28.25 11.98
N LYS A 998 -20.00 27.88 13.06
CA LYS A 998 -20.34 28.36 14.42
C LYS A 998 -20.33 29.89 14.50
N LYS A 999 -19.32 30.55 13.89
CA LYS A 999 -19.26 32.03 13.80
C LYS A 999 -20.41 32.61 12.97
N PHE A 1000 -20.71 32.04 11.80
CA PHE A 1000 -21.76 32.52 10.89
C PHE A 1000 -23.16 32.37 11.52
N ARG A 1001 -23.43 31.22 12.16
CA ARG A 1001 -24.62 30.97 13.01
C ARG A 1001 -24.80 32.08 14.05
N ARG A 1002 -23.75 32.38 14.83
CA ARG A 1002 -23.78 33.43 15.86
C ARG A 1002 -24.06 34.82 15.27
N LEU A 1003 -23.40 35.19 14.17
CA LEU A 1003 -23.58 36.48 13.51
C LEU A 1003 -24.99 36.67 12.94
N ILE A 1004 -25.56 35.62 12.33
CA ILE A 1004 -26.94 35.63 11.82
C ILE A 1004 -27.95 35.77 12.96
N THR A 1005 -27.77 35.04 14.05
CA THR A 1005 -28.61 35.13 15.25
C THR A 1005 -28.62 36.55 15.83
N VAL A 1006 -27.44 37.14 16.04
CA VAL A 1006 -27.31 38.52 16.55
C VAL A 1006 -27.90 39.56 15.58
N ARG A 1007 -27.64 39.46 14.27
CA ARG A 1007 -28.24 40.36 13.26
C ARG A 1007 -29.78 40.25 13.25
N CYS A 1008 -30.32 39.03 13.36
CA CYS A 1008 -31.77 38.80 13.42
C CYS A 1008 -32.39 39.37 14.72
N GLN A 1009 -31.73 39.23 15.87
CA GLN A 1009 -32.18 39.79 17.15
C GLN A 1009 -32.27 41.32 17.10
N ILE A 1010 -31.25 41.98 16.56
CA ILE A 1010 -31.16 43.44 16.51
C ILE A 1010 -32.13 44.01 15.47
N GLN A 1011 -32.23 43.40 14.29
CA GLN A 1011 -33.19 43.81 13.26
C GLN A 1011 -34.64 43.68 13.74
N PHE A 1012 -34.95 42.63 14.52
CA PHE A 1012 -36.27 42.43 15.13
C PHE A 1012 -36.60 43.54 16.12
N ASN A 1013 -35.66 43.88 17.01
CA ASN A 1013 -35.83 44.94 17.99
C ASN A 1013 -35.99 46.32 17.31
N TYR A 1014 -35.24 46.59 16.23
CA TYR A 1014 -35.40 47.79 15.41
C TYR A 1014 -36.80 47.88 14.78
N LEU A 1015 -37.29 46.82 14.15
CA LEU A 1015 -38.62 46.79 13.51
C LEU A 1015 -39.78 46.88 14.51
N LEU A 1016 -39.60 46.42 15.76
CA LEU A 1016 -40.58 46.68 16.83
C LEU A 1016 -40.57 48.16 17.29
N SER A 1017 -39.41 48.80 17.29
CA SER A 1017 -39.26 50.20 17.72
C SER A 1017 -39.97 51.21 16.80
N GLU A 1018 -40.13 50.89 15.50
CA GLU A 1018 -40.94 51.68 14.55
C GLU A 1018 -42.39 51.93 15.04
N ARG A 1019 -42.89 51.13 15.99
CA ARG A 1019 -44.24 51.24 16.58
C ARG A 1019 -44.24 51.28 18.11
N GLN A 1020 -43.13 51.68 18.74
CA GLN A 1020 -42.98 51.81 20.21
C GLN A 1020 -43.30 50.51 20.99
N PHE A 1021 -42.98 49.36 20.40
CA PHE A 1021 -42.92 48.07 21.11
C PHE A 1021 -41.47 47.76 21.50
N ARG A 1022 -41.30 47.13 22.66
CA ARG A 1022 -40.05 46.44 23.02
C ARG A 1022 -40.21 44.95 22.79
N GLY A 1023 -39.10 44.23 22.65
CA GLY A 1023 -39.11 42.78 22.59
C GLY A 1023 -37.72 42.18 22.69
N ARG A 1024 -37.67 40.84 22.64
CA ARG A 1024 -36.44 40.05 22.55
C ARG A 1024 -36.73 38.77 21.76
N VAL A 1025 -35.81 38.41 20.87
CA VAL A 1025 -35.75 37.07 20.27
C VAL A 1025 -34.72 36.25 21.05
N LEU A 1026 -35.13 35.09 21.54
CA LEU A 1026 -34.23 34.11 22.18
C LEU A 1026 -34.07 32.94 21.23
N ILE A 1027 -32.85 32.70 20.74
CA ILE A 1027 -32.51 31.58 19.84
C ILE A 1027 -31.55 30.67 20.58
N ASN A 1028 -32.07 29.54 21.08
CA ASN A 1028 -31.27 28.49 21.68
C ASN A 1028 -30.93 27.43 20.61
N HIS A 1029 -29.67 27.39 20.20
CA HIS A 1029 -29.19 26.47 19.16
C HIS A 1029 -28.99 25.03 19.64
N THR A 1030 -28.89 24.80 20.95
CA THR A 1030 -28.68 23.49 21.57
C THR A 1030 -30.01 22.75 21.64
N ASP A 1031 -31.02 23.37 22.27
CA ASP A 1031 -32.37 22.82 22.42
C ASP A 1031 -33.24 23.03 21.17
N LYS A 1032 -32.73 23.77 20.18
CA LYS A 1032 -33.38 24.04 18.88
C LYS A 1032 -34.71 24.79 19.02
N MET A 1033 -34.71 25.84 19.83
CA MET A 1033 -35.88 26.65 20.19
C MET A 1033 -35.69 28.12 19.82
N LEU A 1034 -36.75 28.76 19.30
CA LEU A 1034 -36.80 30.20 19.03
C LEU A 1034 -38.05 30.80 19.68
N GLU A 1035 -37.83 31.60 20.71
CA GLU A 1035 -38.90 32.26 21.48
C GLU A 1035 -38.93 33.76 21.23
N LEU A 1036 -40.14 34.34 21.32
CA LEU A 1036 -40.40 35.77 21.16
C LEU A 1036 -41.09 36.29 22.43
N SER A 1037 -40.55 37.35 22.99
CA SER A 1037 -41.20 38.17 24.02
C SER A 1037 -41.39 39.59 23.47
N VAL A 1038 -42.56 40.20 23.66
CA VAL A 1038 -42.92 41.52 23.13
C VAL A 1038 -43.82 42.26 24.11
N GLU A 1039 -43.55 43.55 24.32
CA GLU A 1039 -44.27 44.42 25.27
C GLU A 1039 -44.60 45.79 24.64
N PRO A 1040 -45.85 46.31 24.78
CA PRO A 1040 -46.17 47.69 24.44
C PRO A 1040 -45.70 48.66 25.54
N GLU A 1041 -45.10 49.80 25.19
CA GLU A 1041 -44.61 50.78 26.19
C GLU A 1041 -45.72 51.53 26.97
N LEU A 1042 -47.00 51.35 26.64
CA LEU A 1042 -48.12 52.02 27.32
C LEU A 1042 -48.42 51.46 28.73
N GLY A 1043 -47.61 51.90 29.70
CA GLY A 1043 -48.09 52.26 31.03
C GLY A 1043 -48.37 51.14 32.04
N ARG A 1044 -48.07 49.86 31.73
CA ARG A 1044 -48.20 48.75 32.69
C ARG A 1044 -46.87 48.04 32.92
N LYS A 1045 -46.18 48.40 34.01
CA LYS A 1045 -45.01 47.68 34.53
C LYS A 1045 -45.43 46.34 35.15
N SER A 1046 -45.59 45.29 34.35
CA SER A 1046 -45.42 43.91 34.83
C SER A 1046 -43.93 43.59 34.90
N SER A 1047 -43.47 42.96 35.98
CA SER A 1047 -42.04 42.63 36.20
C SER A 1047 -41.54 41.40 35.43
N THR A 1048 -42.34 40.89 34.50
CA THR A 1048 -42.08 39.71 33.66
C THR A 1048 -42.71 39.93 32.30
N GLY A 1049 -41.92 39.66 31.25
CA GLY A 1049 -42.36 39.83 29.87
C GLY A 1049 -43.51 38.89 29.50
N ARG A 1050 -44.46 39.40 28.72
CA ARG A 1050 -45.59 38.60 28.24
C ARG A 1050 -45.14 37.59 27.20
N GLU A 1051 -45.33 36.30 27.48
CA GLU A 1051 -45.21 35.24 26.47
C GLU A 1051 -46.10 35.54 25.26
N ALA A 1052 -45.61 35.24 24.05
CA ALA A 1052 -46.34 35.42 22.80
C ALA A 1052 -47.68 34.63 22.68
N LYS A 1053 -48.00 33.77 23.66
CA LYS A 1053 -49.31 33.11 23.84
C LYS A 1053 -50.38 34.03 24.45
N THR A 1054 -49.98 35.12 25.10
CA THR A 1054 -50.84 36.05 25.88
C THR A 1054 -51.05 37.41 25.21
N LEU A 1055 -50.51 37.58 23.99
CA LEU A 1055 -50.66 38.77 23.16
C LEU A 1055 -52.01 38.80 22.42
N SER A 1056 -52.46 39.99 22.04
CA SER A 1056 -53.57 40.16 21.09
C SER A 1056 -53.23 39.53 19.73
N GLY A 1057 -54.24 39.04 19.00
CA GLY A 1057 -54.04 38.44 17.67
C GLY A 1057 -53.33 39.36 16.68
N GLY A 1058 -53.55 40.68 16.79
CA GLY A 1058 -52.85 41.70 16.02
C GLY A 1058 -51.37 41.86 16.40
N GLU A 1059 -51.05 41.80 17.70
CA GLU A 1059 -49.68 41.89 18.23
C GLU A 1059 -48.86 40.64 17.86
N LYS A 1060 -49.49 39.45 17.94
CA LYS A 1060 -48.90 38.17 17.49
C LYS A 1060 -48.58 38.19 15.99
N SER A 1061 -49.49 38.72 15.18
CA SER A 1061 -49.30 38.86 13.73
C SER A 1061 -48.20 39.87 13.40
N PHE A 1062 -48.22 41.04 14.03
CA PHE A 1062 -47.23 42.10 13.86
C PHE A 1062 -45.81 41.64 14.21
N SER A 1063 -45.63 41.08 15.41
CA SER A 1063 -44.32 40.58 15.85
C SER A 1063 -43.77 39.45 14.96
N THR A 1064 -44.63 38.58 14.43
CA THR A 1064 -44.16 37.50 13.55
C THR A 1064 -43.81 38.00 12.13
N ILE A 1065 -44.41 39.10 11.65
CA ILE A 1065 -43.93 39.82 10.46
C ILE A 1065 -42.57 40.48 10.73
N CYS A 1066 -42.32 41.07 11.91
CA CYS A 1066 -40.99 41.58 12.27
C CYS A 1066 -39.93 40.47 12.27
N LEU A 1067 -40.26 39.25 12.73
CA LEU A 1067 -39.37 38.09 12.64
C LEU A 1067 -39.08 37.70 11.18
N LEU A 1068 -40.11 37.65 10.32
CA LEU A 1068 -39.96 37.33 8.90
C LEU A 1068 -38.98 38.28 8.19
N LEU A 1069 -39.19 39.59 8.36
CA LEU A 1069 -38.32 40.64 7.83
C LEU A 1069 -36.88 40.53 8.36
N SER A 1070 -36.72 40.20 9.65
CA SER A 1070 -35.39 40.04 10.27
C SER A 1070 -34.62 38.83 9.74
N ILE A 1071 -35.32 37.74 9.42
CA ILE A 1071 -34.71 36.56 8.78
C ILE A 1071 -34.33 36.88 7.32
N TRP A 1072 -35.20 37.57 6.56
CA TRP A 1072 -34.89 37.96 5.18
C TRP A 1072 -33.67 38.85 5.03
N GLU A 1073 -33.39 39.72 6.01
CA GLU A 1073 -32.22 40.58 6.01
C GLU A 1073 -30.91 39.79 6.19
N ALA A 1074 -30.99 38.60 6.81
CA ALA A 1074 -29.89 37.65 6.88
C ALA A 1074 -29.85 36.64 5.71
N MET A 1075 -30.77 36.72 4.74
CA MET A 1075 -30.88 35.78 3.61
C MET A 1075 -30.25 36.34 2.32
N GLY A 1076 -29.32 35.58 1.74
CA GLY A 1076 -28.56 35.97 0.55
C GLY A 1076 -29.22 35.72 -0.82
N SER A 1077 -30.52 35.40 -0.88
CA SER A 1077 -31.26 35.30 -2.15
C SER A 1077 -31.66 36.72 -2.63
N PRO A 1078 -31.68 37.02 -3.94
CA PRO A 1078 -32.07 38.34 -4.46
C PRO A 1078 -33.59 38.51 -4.58
N ILE A 1079 -34.39 37.45 -4.62
CA ILE A 1079 -35.86 37.51 -4.74
C ILE A 1079 -36.56 37.13 -3.43
N ARG A 1080 -37.70 37.78 -3.11
CA ARG A 1080 -38.63 37.44 -2.00
C ARG A 1080 -40.06 37.34 -2.52
N CYS A 1081 -40.77 36.26 -2.16
CA CYS A 1081 -42.13 36.03 -2.62
C CYS A 1081 -43.10 35.69 -1.48
N LEU A 1082 -44.32 36.24 -1.51
CA LEU A 1082 -45.38 35.98 -0.53
C LEU A 1082 -46.74 35.80 -1.20
N ASP A 1083 -47.51 34.81 -0.73
CA ASP A 1083 -48.86 34.47 -1.22
C ASP A 1083 -49.90 34.64 -0.11
N GLU A 1084 -50.76 35.65 -0.24
CA GLU A 1084 -51.93 35.91 0.64
C GLU A 1084 -51.62 36.00 2.15
N PHE A 1085 -50.43 36.52 2.50
CA PHE A 1085 -49.96 36.68 3.89
C PHE A 1085 -50.86 37.59 4.75
N ASP A 1086 -51.57 38.51 4.11
CA ASP A 1086 -52.41 39.54 4.69
C ASP A 1086 -53.82 39.05 5.08
N VAL A 1087 -54.23 37.89 4.57
CA VAL A 1087 -55.54 37.26 4.84
C VAL A 1087 -55.70 36.90 6.31
N PHE A 1088 -54.61 36.57 7.01
CA PHE A 1088 -54.61 36.19 8.42
C PHE A 1088 -54.50 37.37 9.39
N MET A 1089 -54.45 38.61 8.88
CA MET A 1089 -54.32 39.83 9.66
C MET A 1089 -55.65 40.60 9.74
N ASP A 1090 -55.91 41.25 10.87
CA ASP A 1090 -56.99 42.25 11.00
C ASP A 1090 -56.69 43.51 10.16
N SER A 1091 -57.72 44.30 9.84
CA SER A 1091 -57.61 45.44 8.93
C SER A 1091 -56.63 46.54 9.38
N VAL A 1092 -56.51 46.77 10.70
CA VAL A 1092 -55.63 47.81 11.27
C VAL A 1092 -54.17 47.38 11.18
N ASN A 1093 -53.86 46.13 11.57
CA ASN A 1093 -52.50 45.62 11.45
C ASN A 1093 -52.12 45.31 10.00
N ARG A 1094 -53.07 44.93 9.13
CA ARG A 1094 -52.84 44.73 7.68
C ARG A 1094 -52.25 45.97 7.00
N SER A 1095 -52.88 47.15 7.18
CA SER A 1095 -52.34 48.39 6.60
C SER A 1095 -50.97 48.76 7.18
N THR A 1096 -50.73 48.46 8.47
CA THR A 1096 -49.47 48.75 9.14
C THR A 1096 -48.34 47.87 8.60
N SER A 1097 -48.54 46.55 8.58
CA SER A 1097 -47.55 45.60 8.07
C SER A 1097 -47.32 45.73 6.56
N MET A 1098 -48.32 46.14 5.77
CA MET A 1098 -48.11 46.45 4.35
C MET A 1098 -47.17 47.66 4.16
N LYS A 1099 -47.29 48.71 4.99
CA LYS A 1099 -46.35 49.85 4.99
C LYS A 1099 -44.94 49.44 5.41
N MET A 1100 -44.80 48.61 6.45
CA MET A 1100 -43.49 48.06 6.87
C MET A 1100 -42.86 47.17 5.80
N MET A 1101 -43.66 46.34 5.11
CA MET A 1101 -43.22 45.50 3.99
C MET A 1101 -42.64 46.33 2.85
N ILE A 1102 -43.34 47.38 2.43
CA ILE A 1102 -42.86 48.31 1.39
C ILE A 1102 -41.61 49.06 1.87
N GLY A 1103 -41.59 49.55 3.12
CA GLY A 1103 -40.43 50.22 3.70
C GLY A 1103 -39.19 49.32 3.84
N ALA A 1104 -39.36 48.04 4.17
CA ALA A 1104 -38.28 47.06 4.21
C ALA A 1104 -37.77 46.72 2.79
N ALA A 1105 -38.68 46.61 1.81
CA ALA A 1105 -38.31 46.40 0.42
C ALA A 1105 -37.58 47.60 -0.19
N ARG A 1106 -37.98 48.83 0.13
CA ARG A 1106 -37.28 50.07 -0.27
C ARG A 1106 -35.89 50.24 0.37
N ARG A 1107 -35.64 49.64 1.53
CA ARG A 1107 -34.32 49.59 2.20
C ARG A 1107 -33.44 48.41 1.76
N SER A 1108 -33.96 47.50 0.92
CA SER A 1108 -33.32 46.22 0.59
C SER A 1108 -32.59 46.24 -0.76
N VAL A 1109 -31.49 46.98 -0.84
CA VAL A 1109 -30.67 47.19 -2.05
C VAL A 1109 -30.46 45.90 -2.87
N GLY A 1110 -30.79 45.96 -4.17
CA GLY A 1110 -30.62 44.87 -5.12
C GLY A 1110 -31.65 43.74 -5.01
N ARG A 1111 -32.65 43.84 -4.13
CA ARG A 1111 -33.63 42.75 -3.88
C ARG A 1111 -34.99 43.02 -4.55
N GLN A 1112 -35.50 42.02 -5.27
CA GLN A 1112 -36.81 42.01 -5.92
C GLN A 1112 -37.89 41.40 -5.02
N TYR A 1113 -39.07 42.02 -4.96
CA TYR A 1113 -40.21 41.55 -4.16
C TYR A 1113 -41.41 41.21 -5.05
N VAL A 1114 -42.09 40.10 -4.75
CA VAL A 1114 -43.33 39.65 -5.39
C VAL A 1114 -44.38 39.34 -4.31
N LEU A 1115 -45.38 40.22 -4.20
CA LEU A 1115 -46.36 40.23 -3.12
C LEU A 1115 -47.76 39.99 -3.69
N ILE A 1116 -48.39 38.88 -3.31
CA ILE A 1116 -49.73 38.51 -3.76
C ILE A 1116 -50.73 38.76 -2.64
N THR A 1117 -51.78 39.55 -2.90
CA THR A 1117 -52.85 39.92 -1.95
C THR A 1117 -54.22 39.86 -2.64
N PRO A 1118 -55.32 39.52 -1.93
CA PRO A 1118 -56.65 39.51 -2.50
C PRO A 1118 -57.38 40.87 -2.51
N GLN A 1119 -56.78 41.94 -1.98
CA GLN A 1119 -57.44 43.25 -1.85
C GLN A 1119 -56.76 44.37 -2.66
N ALA A 1120 -57.51 45.43 -2.93
CA ALA A 1120 -57.02 46.62 -3.63
C ALA A 1120 -56.24 47.55 -2.68
N MET A 1121 -55.22 48.23 -3.22
CA MET A 1121 -54.23 49.02 -2.47
C MET A 1121 -54.60 50.50 -2.38
N ASP A 1122 -55.89 50.80 -2.21
CA ASP A 1122 -56.50 52.12 -2.47
C ASP A 1122 -56.05 53.24 -1.50
N ASN A 1123 -55.32 52.89 -0.43
CA ASN A 1123 -54.83 53.82 0.61
C ASN A 1123 -53.28 53.85 0.72
N ALA A 1124 -52.55 53.46 -0.33
CA ALA A 1124 -51.09 53.46 -0.35
C ALA A 1124 -50.51 54.50 -1.33
N THR A 1125 -49.58 55.34 -0.84
CA THR A 1125 -48.75 56.21 -1.68
C THR A 1125 -47.67 55.38 -2.39
N LEU A 1126 -48.05 54.84 -3.54
CA LEU A 1126 -47.21 54.07 -4.45
C LEU A 1126 -46.25 55.02 -5.18
N GLY A 1127 -45.00 54.59 -5.38
CA GLY A 1127 -44.02 55.28 -6.22
C GLY A 1127 -43.66 54.44 -7.45
N ASP A 1128 -42.81 54.98 -8.32
CA ASP A 1128 -42.37 54.32 -9.55
C ASP A 1128 -41.57 53.02 -9.30
N ASP A 1129 -41.14 52.79 -8.05
CA ASP A 1129 -40.54 51.54 -7.56
C ASP A 1129 -41.54 50.37 -7.42
N VAL A 1130 -42.85 50.64 -7.53
CA VAL A 1130 -43.92 49.65 -7.30
C VAL A 1130 -44.73 49.38 -8.57
N LYS A 1131 -44.70 48.13 -9.04
CA LYS A 1131 -45.49 47.65 -10.18
C LYS A 1131 -46.70 46.84 -9.72
N ILE A 1132 -47.91 47.22 -10.14
CA ILE A 1132 -49.15 46.50 -9.79
C ILE A 1132 -49.72 45.75 -10.99
N TYR A 1133 -50.05 44.48 -10.79
CA TYR A 1133 -50.80 43.64 -11.71
C TYR A 1133 -52.15 43.25 -11.09
N ARG A 1134 -53.26 43.74 -11.65
CA ARG A 1134 -54.61 43.29 -11.30
C ARG A 1134 -55.01 42.15 -12.23
N MET A 1135 -55.27 40.97 -11.66
CA MET A 1135 -55.88 39.85 -12.37
C MET A 1135 -57.39 40.07 -12.53
N SER A 1136 -57.96 39.51 -13.60
CA SER A 1136 -59.40 39.43 -13.82
C SER A 1136 -60.09 38.65 -12.71
N ASP A 1137 -61.29 39.09 -12.33
CA ASP A 1137 -62.08 38.44 -11.29
C ASP A 1137 -62.81 37.20 -11.84
N PRO A 1138 -63.00 36.14 -11.02
CA PRO A 1138 -63.59 34.89 -11.48
C PRO A 1138 -65.11 35.01 -11.69
N GLU A 1139 -65.59 34.76 -12.91
CA GLU A 1139 -67.02 34.74 -13.22
C GLU A 1139 -67.75 33.62 -12.46
N ARG A 1140 -68.87 33.95 -11.81
CA ARG A 1140 -69.63 33.00 -10.99
C ARG A 1140 -70.16 31.82 -11.81
N GLY A 1141 -69.55 30.66 -11.62
CA GLY A 1141 -69.98 29.38 -12.22
C GLY A 1141 -69.01 28.80 -13.24
N GLN A 1142 -68.00 29.55 -13.68
CA GLN A 1142 -66.96 29.03 -14.58
C GLN A 1142 -65.89 28.23 -13.81
N ARG A 1143 -65.44 27.12 -14.41
CA ARG A 1143 -64.18 26.43 -14.05
C ARG A 1143 -62.97 26.92 -14.87
N ILE A 1144 -63.19 27.76 -15.88
CA ILE A 1144 -62.20 28.19 -16.87
C ILE A 1144 -62.31 29.70 -17.01
N LEU A 1145 -61.21 30.43 -16.78
CA LEU A 1145 -61.16 31.88 -17.03
C LEU A 1145 -61.01 32.14 -18.55
N PRO A 1146 -61.77 33.08 -19.14
CA PRO A 1146 -61.58 33.52 -20.51
C PRO A 1146 -60.30 34.39 -20.66
N TYR A 1147 -60.04 34.82 -21.90
CA TYR A 1147 -58.82 35.52 -22.30
C TYR A 1147 -58.57 36.83 -21.53
N GLY A 1148 -57.28 37.10 -21.24
CA GLY A 1148 -56.74 38.43 -21.04
C GLY A 1148 -55.60 38.67 -22.04
N GLU A 1149 -55.45 39.90 -22.52
CA GLU A 1149 -54.40 40.32 -23.47
C GLU A 1149 -53.08 40.71 -22.75
#